data_AF-A0A944LCJ1-F1
#
_entry.id   AF-A0A944LCJ1-F1
#
_cell.length_a   1.000
_cell.length_b   1.000
_cell.length_c   1.000
_cell.angle_alpha   90.00
_cell.angle_beta   90.00
_cell.angle_gamma   90.00
#
_symmetry.space_group_name_H-M   'P 1'
#
loop_
_entity.id
_entity.type
_entity.pdbx_description
1 polymer ?
#
loop_
_entity_poly.entity_id
_entity_poly.type
_entity_poly.pdbx_seq_one_letter_code
_entity_poly.pdbx_strand_id
1 'polypeptide(L)'
;MAPAAQALPMETGTVTEPAPAPVDPPAEEQPPVEATPTETIPTEVTPTEGAPTEEAPAAEAPAEEAPAAEAPAEEAPTEEAPAAPENIGLPAVEGDPVVGGSLSSTGGQWTGAGWIKYSWIIDGVPSQTAGHAIGEADILQILPAMAGKSIQLTVVASPDAQTPGTEVSALPVTVRPAAFTGVAWSNLVTGRPAVGQELSLSAPQWDNSASHGTLAYQWFRGAVAIPSATASRYTVTAADVGQKLWGKVTLSAPGFSSVELASAQVTGVIATFVTAPVPTVSGTARVGQLQTANAGTWAPSGAALSYQWYRGTAAITGAVGRTYTTTAADYGKALKVRVRATKAGFATVDRYSAARTIYAGTIVATRSLRVTGVHRYGQTLGIYQGWTSGVTIKYQWYRNGVAIRGGTGPALYLSSGYIGSRVNVKVTVSKAGYTTRSSTTAAVTVGKALITLKTAPRISGATSLGSTLTANVGTYSPAPAAYAYQWYRNGAAISGAIYRTYRLTAADNGRSMTVRVSARLAYYDIRVTMSAALKLPVWAVTVLRGDGIYRVGTQIKPGLYKSTGGSFCYWARLSGFSGNLDDINANDIVTGITYVQILPGDVGFESDGCGAWTTVPSTGARATQISKDGIYRVGIDILPGTYYGTSRGSSCYWTTLSGFSGSFDEIYDNYYGSARIIVTIPSWARGFEVSGCGTLTRG
;
A
#
# COMPACT_ATOMS: atom_id res chain seq x y z
N MET A 1 19.99 -15.15 -48.01
CA MET A 1 18.76 -15.80 -47.49
C MET A 1 18.70 -15.58 -45.99
N ALA A 2 17.82 -14.67 -45.57
CA ALA A 2 17.39 -14.45 -44.18
C ALA A 2 15.97 -13.85 -44.31
N PRO A 3 14.95 -14.34 -43.58
CA PRO A 3 13.57 -14.00 -43.90
C PRO A 3 13.16 -12.65 -43.30
N ALA A 4 12.32 -11.95 -44.07
CA ALA A 4 11.70 -10.68 -43.74
C ALA A 4 10.55 -10.86 -42.74
N ALA A 5 10.49 -10.01 -41.72
CA ALA A 5 9.34 -9.91 -40.82
C ALA A 5 8.31 -8.94 -41.42
N GLN A 6 7.14 -9.47 -41.77
CA GLN A 6 5.97 -8.70 -42.18
C GLN A 6 5.30 -8.06 -40.96
N ALA A 7 4.98 -6.76 -41.10
CA ALA A 7 4.16 -6.02 -40.16
C ALA A 7 2.68 -6.18 -40.53
N LEU A 8 1.84 -6.52 -39.55
CA LEU A 8 0.38 -6.52 -39.65
C LEU A 8 -0.20 -5.18 -39.12
N PRO A 9 -1.35 -4.72 -39.64
CA PRO A 9 -1.93 -3.41 -39.31
C PRO A 9 -2.70 -3.43 -37.98
N MET A 10 -2.58 -2.36 -37.20
CA MET A 10 -3.41 -2.11 -36.01
C MET A 10 -4.78 -1.58 -36.43
N GLU A 11 -5.84 -2.33 -36.17
CA GLU A 11 -7.21 -1.84 -36.14
C GLU A 11 -7.43 -0.95 -34.91
N THR A 12 -8.02 0.22 -35.13
CA THR A 12 -8.50 1.13 -34.11
C THR A 12 -9.86 0.67 -33.59
N GLY A 13 -9.85 -0.21 -32.59
CA GLY A 13 -11.03 -0.54 -31.79
C GLY A 13 -11.23 0.49 -30.68
N THR A 14 -12.30 1.29 -30.76
CA THR A 14 -12.80 2.11 -29.65
C THR A 14 -13.38 1.20 -28.58
N VAL A 15 -12.63 1.00 -27.48
CA VAL A 15 -13.14 0.38 -26.27
C VAL A 15 -13.84 1.46 -25.44
N THR A 16 -15.16 1.49 -25.47
CA THR A 16 -15.98 2.14 -24.45
C THR A 16 -15.85 1.35 -23.15
N GLU A 17 -15.16 1.93 -22.18
CA GLU A 17 -15.08 1.47 -20.79
C GLU A 17 -16.46 1.61 -20.11
N PRO A 18 -16.96 0.60 -19.38
CA PRO A 18 -18.18 0.74 -18.61
C PRO A 18 -17.93 1.65 -17.40
N ALA A 19 -18.89 2.52 -17.11
CA ALA A 19 -18.86 3.43 -15.97
C ALA A 19 -18.64 2.66 -14.64
N PRO A 20 -17.89 3.21 -13.68
CA PRO A 20 -17.69 2.57 -12.38
C PRO A 20 -19.01 2.55 -11.61
N ALA A 21 -19.32 1.39 -11.02
CA ALA A 21 -20.41 1.24 -10.06
C ALA A 21 -20.18 2.19 -8.85
N PRO A 22 -21.26 2.71 -8.22
CA PRO A 22 -21.12 3.55 -7.04
C PRO A 22 -20.49 2.75 -5.90
N VAL A 23 -19.43 3.31 -5.32
CA VAL A 23 -18.76 2.79 -4.13
C VAL A 23 -19.62 3.18 -2.93
N ASP A 24 -20.14 2.19 -2.20
CA ASP A 24 -20.78 2.41 -0.90
C ASP A 24 -19.82 3.11 0.07
N PRO A 25 -20.30 4.07 0.89
CA PRO A 25 -19.47 4.71 1.90
C PRO A 25 -19.06 3.70 2.99
N PRO A 26 -17.89 3.89 3.62
CA PRO A 26 -17.45 3.00 4.70
C PRO A 26 -18.38 3.14 5.90
N ALA A 27 -18.75 2.01 6.50
CA ALA A 27 -19.44 1.98 7.79
C ALA A 27 -18.60 2.69 8.85
N GLU A 28 -19.20 3.68 9.52
CA GLU A 28 -18.65 4.30 10.72
C GLU A 28 -18.66 3.28 11.87
N GLU A 29 -17.48 2.91 12.37
CA GLU A 29 -17.34 2.27 13.68
C GLU A 29 -17.69 3.28 14.77
N GLN A 30 -18.84 3.06 15.44
CA GLN A 30 -19.18 3.75 16.67
C GLN A 30 -18.37 3.17 17.86
N PRO A 31 -17.98 3.99 18.85
CA PRO A 31 -17.28 3.51 20.04
C PRO A 31 -18.23 2.72 20.96
N PRO A 32 -17.73 1.74 21.75
CA PRO A 32 -18.58 1.01 22.67
C PRO A 32 -19.02 1.91 23.82
N VAL A 33 -20.34 1.93 24.05
CA VAL A 33 -21.00 2.62 25.14
C VAL A 33 -20.87 1.76 26.40
N GLU A 34 -20.42 2.39 27.48
CA GLU A 34 -20.33 1.87 28.83
C GLU A 34 -21.74 1.63 29.39
N ALA A 35 -22.05 0.38 29.80
CA ALA A 35 -23.29 0.04 30.48
C ALA A 35 -22.96 -0.63 31.83
N THR A 36 -23.35 0.06 32.89
CA THR A 36 -23.42 -0.38 34.28
C THR A 36 -24.35 -1.59 34.46
N PRO A 37 -24.07 -2.56 35.35
CA PRO A 37 -25.07 -3.58 35.70
C PRO A 37 -25.93 -3.11 36.88
N THR A 38 -27.24 -3.11 36.64
CA THR A 38 -28.27 -3.04 37.70
C THR A 38 -28.68 -4.45 38.07
N GLU A 39 -28.73 -4.67 39.38
CA GLU A 39 -29.31 -5.76 40.15
C GLU A 39 -30.76 -6.08 39.73
N THR A 40 -31.14 -7.37 39.68
CA THR A 40 -32.33 -7.94 40.34
C THR A 40 -32.66 -9.37 39.85
N ILE A 41 -33.11 -10.17 40.83
CA ILE A 41 -33.51 -11.59 40.84
C ILE A 41 -34.87 -11.77 40.09
N PRO A 42 -35.16 -12.95 39.51
CA PRO A 42 -36.22 -13.78 40.12
C PRO A 42 -36.00 -15.31 40.09
N THR A 43 -36.58 -15.91 41.12
CA THR A 43 -36.90 -17.31 41.47
C THR A 43 -38.00 -17.95 40.62
N GLU A 44 -37.99 -19.30 40.51
CA GLU A 44 -39.13 -20.24 40.70
C GLU A 44 -38.75 -21.68 40.24
N VAL A 45 -39.14 -22.83 40.80
CA VAL A 45 -39.62 -23.33 42.13
C VAL A 45 -39.60 -24.88 42.10
N THR A 46 -39.28 -25.50 43.26
CA THR A 46 -39.83 -26.73 43.93
C THR A 46 -39.92 -28.08 43.18
N PRO A 47 -40.09 -29.25 43.86
CA PRO A 47 -40.59 -29.49 45.23
C PRO A 47 -39.76 -30.57 46.01
N THR A 48 -40.02 -31.03 47.24
CA THR A 48 -41.18 -30.98 48.15
C THR A 48 -40.69 -31.14 49.61
N GLU A 49 -41.41 -30.45 50.47
CA GLU A 49 -41.72 -30.59 51.91
C GLU A 49 -41.71 -32.00 52.55
N GLY A 50 -41.51 -32.03 53.89
CA GLY A 50 -42.19 -33.01 54.77
C GLY A 50 -41.33 -33.74 55.81
N ALA A 51 -41.30 -33.24 57.05
CA ALA A 51 -41.27 -34.09 58.26
C ALA A 51 -42.66 -34.75 58.46
N PRO A 52 -42.99 -35.52 59.52
CA PRO A 52 -42.24 -36.22 60.59
C PRO A 52 -42.64 -37.73 60.61
N THR A 53 -42.92 -38.30 61.80
CA THR A 53 -43.65 -39.58 62.12
C THR A 53 -42.70 -40.75 62.49
N GLU A 54 -42.49 -41.09 63.76
CA GLU A 54 -43.40 -41.74 64.76
C GLU A 54 -43.34 -43.28 64.67
N GLU A 55 -43.20 -43.86 65.87
CA GLU A 55 -43.56 -45.20 66.36
C GLU A 55 -43.27 -46.48 65.54
N ALA A 56 -42.55 -47.39 66.23
CA ALA A 56 -42.93 -48.78 66.55
C ALA A 56 -44.07 -49.42 65.72
N PRO A 57 -43.96 -50.71 65.33
CA PRO A 57 -44.15 -51.76 66.35
C PRO A 57 -43.47 -53.13 66.11
N ALA A 58 -43.43 -53.86 67.23
CA ALA A 58 -43.76 -55.28 67.42
C ALA A 58 -43.27 -56.35 66.43
N ALA A 59 -42.56 -57.33 66.97
CA ALA A 59 -43.02 -58.73 66.95
C ALA A 59 -42.19 -59.57 67.95
N GLU A 60 -42.68 -59.66 69.18
CA GLU A 60 -42.52 -60.85 70.02
C GLU A 60 -43.43 -61.96 69.49
N ALA A 61 -42.98 -63.21 69.62
CA ALA A 61 -43.76 -64.43 69.91
C ALA A 61 -42.90 -65.68 69.65
N PRO A 62 -43.25 -66.86 70.20
CA PRO A 62 -43.73 -67.14 71.56
C PRO A 62 -43.08 -68.43 72.13
N ALA A 63 -43.36 -68.75 73.40
CA ALA A 63 -43.63 -70.11 73.91
C ALA A 63 -43.61 -70.02 75.45
N GLU A 64 -44.74 -69.78 76.11
CA GLU A 64 -45.77 -70.77 76.48
C GLU A 64 -45.44 -71.43 77.84
N GLU A 65 -46.16 -70.95 78.86
CA GLU A 65 -46.29 -71.52 80.19
C GLU A 65 -47.01 -72.88 80.16
N ALA A 66 -46.63 -73.78 81.06
CA ALA A 66 -47.53 -74.60 81.88
C ALA A 66 -46.69 -75.56 82.76
N PRO A 67 -47.21 -76.09 83.90
CA PRO A 67 -48.38 -75.68 84.67
C PRO A 67 -48.03 -75.50 86.17
N ALA A 68 -48.87 -74.78 86.93
CA ALA A 68 -48.92 -74.94 88.38
C ALA A 68 -50.35 -75.30 88.76
N ALA A 69 -50.54 -76.57 89.12
CA ALA A 69 -51.78 -77.12 89.66
C ALA A 69 -51.82 -76.88 91.17
N GLU A 70 -52.98 -76.42 91.66
CA GLU A 70 -53.33 -76.40 93.08
C GLU A 70 -53.49 -77.82 93.64
N ALA A 71 -52.86 -78.08 94.79
CA ALA A 71 -53.18 -79.16 95.72
C ALA A 71 -52.63 -78.81 97.13
N PRO A 72 -53.18 -79.36 98.23
CA PRO A 72 -53.50 -78.58 99.44
C PRO A 72 -52.57 -78.78 100.65
N ALA A 73 -52.71 -77.85 101.59
CA ALA A 73 -52.58 -77.91 103.05
C ALA A 73 -51.73 -79.03 103.72
N GLU A 74 -50.75 -78.62 104.52
CA GLU A 74 -50.55 -79.14 105.89
C GLU A 74 -49.64 -78.20 106.73
N GLU A 75 -50.02 -77.96 107.99
CA GLU A 75 -49.32 -77.11 108.96
C GLU A 75 -48.11 -77.82 109.62
N ALA A 76 -47.20 -76.98 110.17
CA ALA A 76 -46.17 -77.21 111.20
C ALA A 76 -44.70 -77.45 110.73
N PRO A 77 -43.67 -77.10 111.53
CA PRO A 77 -43.52 -76.09 112.58
C PRO A 77 -42.35 -75.10 112.31
N THR A 78 -42.30 -74.02 113.08
CA THR A 78 -41.34 -72.90 113.03
C THR A 78 -39.93 -73.29 113.51
N GLU A 79 -38.90 -73.01 112.71
CA GLU A 79 -37.48 -72.98 113.11
C GLU A 79 -36.87 -71.61 112.73
N GLU A 80 -36.19 -70.99 113.69
CA GLU A 80 -35.76 -69.59 113.73
C GLU A 80 -34.60 -69.32 112.73
N ALA A 81 -34.77 -68.37 111.81
CA ALA A 81 -33.77 -68.04 110.79
C ALA A 81 -32.55 -67.28 111.37
N PRO A 82 -31.31 -67.53 110.90
CA PRO A 82 -30.12 -66.82 111.35
C PRO A 82 -30.16 -65.33 111.01
N ALA A 83 -29.66 -64.48 111.92
CA ALA A 83 -29.63 -63.03 111.76
C ALA A 83 -28.79 -62.59 110.54
N ALA A 84 -29.27 -61.57 109.81
CA ALA A 84 -28.60 -61.04 108.63
C ALA A 84 -27.25 -60.38 108.98
N PRO A 85 -26.24 -60.41 108.08
CA PRO A 85 -24.95 -59.81 108.34
C PRO A 85 -25.04 -58.29 108.48
N GLU A 86 -24.42 -57.75 109.51
CA GLU A 86 -24.34 -56.31 109.76
C GLU A 86 -22.94 -55.78 109.43
N ASN A 87 -22.89 -54.61 108.77
CA ASN A 87 -21.64 -53.92 108.49
C ASN A 87 -21.21 -53.12 109.72
N ILE A 88 -20.00 -53.37 110.20
CA ILE A 88 -19.38 -52.64 111.31
C ILE A 88 -18.19 -51.78 110.86
N GLY A 89 -17.88 -51.77 109.56
CA GLY A 89 -16.85 -50.93 108.94
C GLY A 89 -17.03 -50.86 107.43
N LEU A 90 -17.10 -49.64 106.88
CA LEU A 90 -17.38 -49.43 105.47
C LEU A 90 -16.24 -49.96 104.57
N PRO A 91 -16.56 -50.46 103.37
CA PRO A 91 -15.55 -50.75 102.36
C PRO A 91 -14.89 -49.47 101.86
N ALA A 92 -13.66 -49.60 101.36
CA ALA A 92 -12.88 -48.52 100.77
C ALA A 92 -12.32 -48.93 99.41
N VAL A 93 -12.08 -47.93 98.57
CA VAL A 93 -11.30 -48.06 97.34
C VAL A 93 -9.90 -47.56 97.64
N GLU A 94 -8.91 -48.43 97.54
CA GLU A 94 -7.51 -48.13 97.83
C GLU A 94 -6.67 -48.12 96.55
N GLY A 95 -5.58 -47.35 96.58
CA GLY A 95 -4.69 -47.12 95.44
C GLY A 95 -4.82 -45.71 94.85
N ASP A 96 -3.92 -45.37 93.93
CA ASP A 96 -3.96 -44.08 93.26
C ASP A 96 -4.84 -44.17 92.00
N PRO A 97 -5.98 -43.45 91.91
CA PRO A 97 -6.88 -43.53 90.76
C PRO A 97 -6.28 -42.79 89.57
N VAL A 98 -5.30 -43.39 88.89
CA VAL A 98 -4.64 -42.88 87.69
C VAL A 98 -4.67 -43.91 86.56
N VAL A 99 -4.85 -43.46 85.32
CA VAL A 99 -4.84 -44.36 84.14
C VAL A 99 -3.57 -45.21 84.09
N GLY A 100 -3.72 -46.52 83.85
CA GLY A 100 -2.63 -47.50 83.85
C GLY A 100 -2.24 -48.01 85.23
N GLY A 101 -2.81 -47.44 86.30
CA GLY A 101 -2.74 -47.99 87.66
C GLY A 101 -3.84 -49.01 87.95
N SER A 102 -3.91 -49.45 89.20
CA SER A 102 -4.91 -50.38 89.69
C SER A 102 -5.52 -49.90 91.00
N LEU A 103 -6.82 -50.11 91.17
CA LEU A 103 -7.52 -49.89 92.43
C LEU A 103 -7.80 -51.24 93.07
N SER A 104 -7.62 -51.32 94.38
CA SER A 104 -7.91 -52.51 95.19
C SER A 104 -9.12 -52.21 96.07
N SER A 105 -10.02 -53.18 96.22
CA SER A 105 -11.13 -53.08 97.17
C SER A 105 -10.71 -53.48 98.58
N THR A 106 -11.41 -52.96 99.60
CA THR A 106 -11.49 -53.58 100.92
C THR A 106 -12.92 -54.05 101.16
N GLY A 107 -13.07 -55.27 101.68
CA GLY A 107 -14.38 -55.91 101.90
C GLY A 107 -15.27 -55.27 102.95
N GLY A 108 -14.80 -54.23 103.65
CA GLY A 108 -15.41 -53.75 104.90
C GLY A 108 -15.25 -54.76 106.04
N GLN A 109 -15.79 -54.43 107.22
CA GLN A 109 -15.87 -55.34 108.36
C GLN A 109 -17.32 -55.73 108.63
N TRP A 110 -17.55 -57.02 108.85
CA TRP A 110 -18.91 -57.59 108.93
C TRP A 110 -19.03 -58.58 110.09
N THR A 111 -20.19 -58.62 110.72
CA THR A 111 -20.57 -59.67 111.68
C THR A 111 -21.55 -60.64 111.01
N GLY A 112 -21.28 -61.95 111.08
CA GLY A 112 -22.19 -62.98 110.58
C GLY A 112 -22.15 -63.24 109.06
N ALA A 113 -21.25 -62.60 108.32
CA ALA A 113 -21.04 -62.92 106.89
C ALA A 113 -20.16 -64.17 106.73
N GLY A 114 -20.42 -64.97 105.69
CA GLY A 114 -19.55 -66.08 105.25
C GLY A 114 -18.80 -65.79 103.95
N TRP A 115 -19.29 -64.84 103.14
CA TRP A 115 -18.69 -64.39 101.87
C TRP A 115 -19.10 -62.95 101.54
N ILE A 116 -18.39 -62.33 100.60
CA ILE A 116 -18.71 -60.99 100.07
C ILE A 116 -18.66 -60.95 98.54
N LYS A 117 -19.45 -60.06 97.94
CA LYS A 117 -19.44 -59.76 96.51
C LYS A 117 -19.01 -58.32 96.28
N TYR A 118 -18.02 -58.10 95.41
CA TYR A 118 -17.65 -56.77 94.95
C TYR A 118 -18.39 -56.43 93.66
N SER A 119 -18.86 -55.20 93.52
CA SER A 119 -19.36 -54.63 92.28
C SER A 119 -18.69 -53.28 92.02
N TRP A 120 -17.86 -53.21 90.97
CA TRP A 120 -17.28 -51.94 90.54
C TRP A 120 -18.28 -51.20 89.65
N ILE A 121 -18.64 -49.99 90.05
CA ILE A 121 -19.53 -49.09 89.32
C ILE A 121 -18.66 -48.00 88.69
N ILE A 122 -18.66 -47.95 87.36
CA ILE A 122 -17.93 -46.97 86.56
C ILE A 122 -18.95 -45.99 86.01
N ASP A 123 -18.92 -44.75 86.51
CA ASP A 123 -19.81 -43.66 86.09
C ASP A 123 -21.30 -44.03 86.16
N GLY A 124 -21.69 -44.72 87.23
CA GLY A 124 -23.05 -45.20 87.45
C GLY A 124 -23.39 -46.55 86.81
N VAL A 125 -22.48 -47.16 86.03
CA VAL A 125 -22.70 -48.44 85.36
C VAL A 125 -21.90 -49.57 86.03
N PRO A 126 -22.52 -50.67 86.48
CA PRO A 126 -21.80 -51.84 86.99
C PRO A 126 -20.95 -52.49 85.90
N SER A 127 -19.65 -52.67 86.13
CA SER A 127 -18.70 -53.17 85.12
C SER A 127 -18.10 -54.54 85.46
N GLN A 128 -18.00 -54.91 86.74
CA GLN A 128 -17.40 -56.18 87.18
C GLN A 128 -18.07 -56.63 88.47
N THR A 129 -18.39 -57.93 88.56
CA THR A 129 -18.93 -58.54 89.79
C THR A 129 -18.26 -59.87 90.05
N ALA A 130 -17.62 -60.02 91.20
CA ALA A 130 -16.93 -61.25 91.58
C ALA A 130 -17.16 -61.57 93.07
N GLY A 131 -17.46 -62.84 93.35
CA GLY A 131 -17.59 -63.35 94.72
C GLY A 131 -16.22 -63.69 95.29
N HIS A 132 -15.98 -63.32 96.55
CA HIS A 132 -14.70 -63.47 97.24
C HIS A 132 -14.92 -63.93 98.68
N ALA A 133 -13.91 -64.61 99.25
CA ALA A 133 -13.91 -64.91 100.68
C ALA A 133 -13.73 -63.61 101.49
N ILE A 134 -14.19 -63.60 102.74
CA ILE A 134 -14.02 -62.44 103.62
C ILE A 134 -12.52 -62.13 103.80
N GLY A 135 -12.13 -60.90 103.49
CA GLY A 135 -10.75 -60.42 103.61
C GLY A 135 -9.92 -60.49 102.31
N GLU A 136 -10.44 -61.13 101.24
CA GLU A 136 -9.81 -61.07 99.92
C GLU A 136 -10.20 -59.78 99.19
N ALA A 137 -9.22 -59.11 98.59
CA ALA A 137 -9.42 -57.89 97.80
C ALA A 137 -9.62 -58.22 96.31
N ASP A 138 -10.47 -57.45 95.65
CA ASP A 138 -10.67 -57.46 94.20
C ASP A 138 -9.92 -56.28 93.57
N ILE A 139 -9.37 -56.46 92.36
CA ILE A 139 -8.49 -55.47 91.72
C ILE A 139 -9.11 -54.99 90.40
N LEU A 140 -9.40 -53.69 90.32
CA LEU A 140 -9.80 -53.03 89.09
C LEU A 140 -8.59 -52.39 88.38
N GLN A 141 -8.28 -52.85 87.17
CA GLN A 141 -7.29 -52.22 86.29
C GLN A 141 -7.88 -50.96 85.63
N ILE A 142 -7.20 -49.81 85.78
CA ILE A 142 -7.70 -48.55 85.23
C ILE A 142 -7.30 -48.42 83.76
N LEU A 143 -8.28 -48.64 82.88
CA LEU A 143 -8.10 -48.48 81.42
C LEU A 143 -8.14 -47.01 81.00
N PRO A 144 -7.53 -46.63 79.85
CA PRO A 144 -7.58 -45.26 79.33
C PRO A 144 -8.99 -44.67 79.17
N ALA A 145 -9.97 -45.52 78.85
CA ALA A 145 -11.38 -45.12 78.71
C ALA A 145 -12.07 -44.78 80.05
N MET A 146 -11.42 -45.03 81.18
CA MET A 146 -11.90 -44.69 82.52
C MET A 146 -11.43 -43.31 83.00
N ALA A 147 -10.56 -42.62 82.24
CA ALA A 147 -10.07 -41.29 82.60
C ALA A 147 -11.24 -40.29 82.81
N GLY A 148 -11.21 -39.56 83.92
CA GLY A 148 -12.24 -38.59 84.29
C GLY A 148 -13.55 -39.21 84.80
N LYS A 149 -13.70 -40.54 84.75
CA LYS A 149 -14.90 -41.23 85.27
C LYS A 149 -14.82 -41.42 86.78
N SER A 150 -16.00 -41.45 87.40
CA SER A 150 -16.17 -41.82 88.80
C SER A 150 -16.14 -43.34 88.95
N ILE A 151 -15.36 -43.86 89.89
CA ILE A 151 -15.32 -45.26 90.28
C ILE A 151 -15.92 -45.38 91.68
N GLN A 152 -16.98 -46.17 91.79
CA GLN A 152 -17.57 -46.57 93.06
C GLN A 152 -17.43 -48.07 93.24
N LEU A 153 -17.36 -48.50 94.49
CA LEU A 153 -17.37 -49.91 94.87
C LEU A 153 -18.60 -50.16 95.73
N THR A 154 -19.41 -51.15 95.37
CA THR A 154 -20.43 -51.69 96.27
C THR A 154 -20.03 -53.09 96.72
N VAL A 155 -20.32 -53.39 97.99
CA VAL A 155 -20.02 -54.66 98.63
C VAL A 155 -21.30 -55.23 99.20
N VAL A 156 -21.63 -56.44 98.78
CA VAL A 156 -22.77 -57.21 99.29
C VAL A 156 -22.24 -58.33 100.16
N ALA A 157 -22.64 -58.41 101.43
CA ALA A 157 -22.23 -59.46 102.35
C ALA A 157 -23.42 -60.34 102.75
N SER A 158 -23.23 -61.66 102.77
CA SER A 158 -24.28 -62.62 103.06
C SER A 158 -23.74 -63.81 103.89
N PRO A 159 -24.57 -64.51 104.69
CA PRO A 159 -24.13 -65.66 105.48
C PRO A 159 -23.63 -66.83 104.59
N ASP A 160 -24.31 -67.09 103.47
CA ASP A 160 -23.94 -68.11 102.48
C ASP A 160 -24.24 -67.65 101.04
N ALA A 161 -23.64 -68.31 100.04
CA ALA A 161 -23.67 -67.86 98.64
C ALA A 161 -25.09 -67.77 98.03
N GLN A 162 -26.10 -68.32 98.70
CA GLN A 162 -27.48 -68.40 98.23
C GLN A 162 -28.43 -67.44 98.96
N THR A 163 -28.05 -66.87 100.11
CA THR A 163 -28.89 -65.92 100.86
C THR A 163 -28.76 -64.47 100.32
N PRO A 164 -29.85 -63.68 100.24
CA PRO A 164 -29.76 -62.25 99.98
C PRO A 164 -28.92 -61.54 101.05
N GLY A 165 -28.03 -60.65 100.61
CA GLY A 165 -27.07 -59.97 101.49
C GLY A 165 -27.38 -58.50 101.75
N THR A 166 -26.70 -57.95 102.76
CA THR A 166 -26.69 -56.52 103.05
C THR A 166 -25.70 -55.81 102.12
N GLU A 167 -26.13 -54.75 101.44
CA GLU A 167 -25.30 -53.96 100.52
C GLU A 167 -24.84 -52.65 101.16
N VAL A 168 -23.55 -52.33 101.00
CA VAL A 168 -22.95 -51.04 101.38
C VAL A 168 -22.03 -50.53 100.27
N SER A 169 -21.90 -49.21 100.15
CA SER A 169 -21.09 -48.56 99.10
C SER A 169 -19.95 -47.75 99.69
N ALA A 170 -18.78 -47.80 99.05
CA ALA A 170 -17.67 -46.90 99.30
C ALA A 170 -17.92 -45.52 98.65
N LEU A 171 -17.19 -44.50 99.12
CA LEU A 171 -17.21 -43.19 98.48
C LEU A 171 -16.60 -43.27 97.05
N PRO A 172 -17.16 -42.53 96.07
CA PRO A 172 -16.60 -42.47 94.73
C PRO A 172 -15.20 -41.88 94.69
N VAL A 173 -14.33 -42.44 93.86
CA VAL A 173 -13.03 -41.85 93.48
C VAL A 173 -13.01 -41.51 91.99
N THR A 174 -12.46 -40.36 91.61
CA THR A 174 -12.35 -39.95 90.20
C THR A 174 -10.99 -40.32 89.64
N VAL A 175 -10.98 -40.98 88.47
CA VAL A 175 -9.74 -41.35 87.78
C VAL A 175 -9.08 -40.12 87.15
N ARG A 176 -7.82 -39.85 87.52
CA ARG A 176 -6.98 -38.84 86.89
C ARG A 176 -6.31 -39.40 85.62
N PRO A 177 -6.17 -38.58 84.56
CA PRO A 177 -5.35 -38.96 83.41
C PRO A 177 -3.89 -39.22 83.81
N ALA A 178 -3.23 -40.11 83.08
CA ALA A 178 -1.79 -40.32 83.21
C ALA A 178 -1.01 -39.11 82.63
N ALA A 179 0.26 -38.96 83.04
CA ALA A 179 1.16 -37.96 82.49
C ALA A 179 2.17 -38.58 81.53
N PHE A 180 2.56 -37.86 80.49
CA PHE A 180 3.74 -38.21 79.69
C PHE A 180 5.01 -37.99 80.52
N THR A 181 5.94 -38.94 80.50
CA THR A 181 7.22 -38.85 81.21
C THR A 181 8.38 -38.76 80.23
N GLY A 182 9.46 -38.07 80.62
CA GLY A 182 10.66 -37.96 79.78
C GLY A 182 10.48 -37.19 78.48
N VAL A 183 9.51 -36.27 78.40
CA VAL A 183 9.25 -35.51 77.17
C VAL A 183 10.48 -34.66 76.80
N ALA A 184 11.14 -35.03 75.72
CA ALA A 184 12.32 -34.36 75.19
C ALA A 184 12.06 -33.84 73.77
N TRP A 185 12.35 -32.56 73.53
CA TRP A 185 12.15 -31.95 72.22
C TRP A 185 13.16 -30.85 71.94
N SER A 186 13.72 -30.85 70.74
CA SER A 186 14.51 -29.73 70.25
C SER A 186 13.56 -28.60 69.85
N ASN A 187 13.55 -27.52 70.64
CA ASN A 187 12.78 -26.32 70.34
C ASN A 187 13.32 -25.52 69.13
N LEU A 188 14.35 -26.00 68.46
CA LEU A 188 14.93 -25.35 67.29
C LEU A 188 13.99 -25.44 66.08
N VAL A 189 13.77 -24.30 65.45
CA VAL A 189 13.23 -24.22 64.09
C VAL A 189 14.39 -24.33 63.11
N THR A 190 14.39 -25.38 62.29
CA THR A 190 15.42 -25.58 61.26
C THR A 190 14.96 -25.09 59.89
N GLY A 191 15.90 -24.71 59.03
CA GLY A 191 15.61 -24.12 57.72
C GLY A 191 15.88 -22.62 57.68
N ARG A 192 15.97 -22.05 56.47
CA ARG A 192 16.18 -20.60 56.30
C ARG A 192 14.83 -19.90 56.35
N PRO A 193 14.60 -18.90 57.23
CA PRO A 193 13.31 -18.22 57.34
C PRO A 193 13.11 -17.19 56.22
N ALA A 194 13.36 -17.55 54.97
CA ALA A 194 13.21 -16.68 53.81
C ALA A 194 12.03 -17.14 52.93
N VAL A 195 11.33 -16.20 52.28
CA VAL A 195 10.16 -16.50 51.44
C VAL A 195 10.45 -17.62 50.41
N GLY A 196 9.56 -18.62 50.36
CA GLY A 196 9.66 -19.79 49.50
C GLY A 196 10.62 -20.88 50.02
N GLN A 197 11.25 -20.69 51.18
CA GLN A 197 12.01 -21.73 51.86
C GLN A 197 11.15 -22.42 52.92
N GLU A 198 11.49 -23.67 53.22
CA GLU A 198 10.79 -24.48 54.20
C GLU A 198 11.47 -24.37 55.58
N LEU A 199 10.62 -24.22 56.60
CA LEU A 199 10.97 -24.38 58.01
C LEU A 199 10.45 -25.73 58.49
N SER A 200 11.18 -26.36 59.40
CA SER A 200 10.82 -27.67 59.94
C SER A 200 10.98 -27.72 61.45
N LEU A 201 10.14 -28.53 62.09
CA LEU A 201 10.21 -28.90 63.50
C LEU A 201 10.54 -30.38 63.64
N SER A 202 11.37 -30.71 64.64
CA SER A 202 11.62 -32.09 65.02
C SER A 202 10.40 -32.71 65.71
N ALA A 203 10.27 -34.04 65.71
CA ALA A 203 9.25 -34.72 66.49
C ALA A 203 9.73 -34.89 67.95
N PRO A 204 8.92 -34.54 68.97
CA PRO A 204 9.26 -34.79 70.37
C PRO A 204 9.35 -36.29 70.66
N GLN A 205 10.16 -36.67 71.64
CA GLN A 205 10.36 -38.04 72.13
C GLN A 205 9.89 -38.14 73.60
N TRP A 206 9.52 -39.33 74.06
CA TRP A 206 9.06 -39.59 75.43
C TRP A 206 9.34 -41.04 75.84
N ASP A 207 9.41 -41.31 77.15
CA ASP A 207 9.97 -42.56 77.70
C ASP A 207 8.92 -43.66 77.97
N ASN A 208 7.66 -43.30 78.27
CA ASN A 208 6.63 -44.30 78.58
C ASN A 208 5.93 -44.84 77.33
N SER A 209 5.69 -46.16 77.30
CA SER A 209 5.16 -46.92 76.15
C SER A 209 3.67 -46.70 75.89
N ALA A 210 3.20 -45.45 75.87
CA ALA A 210 1.96 -45.11 75.21
C ALA A 210 2.18 -45.28 73.69
N SER A 211 2.01 -46.49 73.18
CA SER A 211 2.19 -46.85 71.77
C SER A 211 1.19 -46.18 70.80
N HIS A 212 0.45 -45.18 71.27
CA HIS A 212 -0.63 -44.48 70.55
C HIS A 212 -0.56 -42.94 70.72
N GLY A 213 0.61 -42.38 71.01
CA GLY A 213 0.79 -40.92 71.02
C GLY A 213 0.57 -40.30 69.64
N THR A 214 -0.23 -39.25 69.57
CA THR A 214 -0.50 -38.46 68.35
C THR A 214 0.13 -37.08 68.47
N LEU A 215 0.71 -36.60 67.37
CA LEU A 215 1.31 -35.27 67.27
C LEU A 215 0.45 -34.37 66.39
N ALA A 216 0.00 -33.25 66.93
CA ALA A 216 -0.62 -32.17 66.16
C ALA A 216 0.34 -30.97 66.10
N TYR A 217 0.56 -30.43 64.90
CA TYR A 217 1.38 -29.24 64.71
C TYR A 217 0.49 -28.04 64.41
N GLN A 218 0.94 -26.85 64.77
CA GLN A 218 0.35 -25.59 64.35
C GLN A 218 1.43 -24.51 64.27
N TRP A 219 1.59 -23.89 63.11
CA TRP A 219 2.50 -22.75 62.93
C TRP A 219 1.79 -21.43 63.25
N PHE A 220 2.57 -20.47 63.73
CA PHE A 220 2.12 -19.15 64.18
C PHE A 220 2.93 -18.05 63.53
N ARG A 221 2.24 -16.93 63.24
CA ARG A 221 2.80 -15.65 62.84
C ARG A 221 2.50 -14.64 63.94
N GLY A 222 3.54 -14.20 64.66
CA GLY A 222 3.37 -13.46 65.90
C GLY A 222 2.57 -14.29 66.90
N ALA A 223 1.45 -13.76 67.38
CA ALA A 223 0.54 -14.47 68.28
C ALA A 223 -0.59 -15.24 67.54
N VAL A 224 -0.69 -15.12 66.21
CA VAL A 224 -1.83 -15.62 65.44
C VAL A 224 -1.48 -16.96 64.78
N ALA A 225 -2.36 -17.96 64.94
CA ALA A 225 -2.23 -19.24 64.24
C ALA A 225 -2.37 -19.04 62.73
N ILE A 226 -1.45 -19.61 61.95
CA ILE A 226 -1.52 -19.58 60.49
C ILE A 226 -2.50 -20.67 60.04
N PRO A 227 -3.64 -20.32 59.43
CA PRO A 227 -4.65 -21.30 59.05
C PRO A 227 -4.05 -22.42 58.18
N SER A 228 -4.44 -23.67 58.48
CA SER A 228 -4.02 -24.88 57.76
C SER A 228 -2.52 -25.22 57.80
N ALA A 229 -1.70 -24.43 58.51
CA ALA A 229 -0.29 -24.75 58.71
C ALA A 229 -0.12 -25.76 59.86
N THR A 230 -0.62 -26.99 59.65
CA THR A 230 -0.70 -28.04 60.66
C THR A 230 0.27 -29.21 60.44
N ALA A 231 1.21 -29.06 59.50
CA ALA A 231 2.28 -30.02 59.26
C ALA A 231 3.53 -29.69 60.09
N SER A 232 4.44 -30.66 60.24
CA SER A 232 5.78 -30.46 60.83
C SER A 232 6.67 -29.52 60.02
N ARG A 233 6.22 -29.11 58.83
CA ARG A 233 6.90 -28.18 57.93
C ARG A 233 6.02 -26.99 57.57
N TYR A 234 6.65 -25.85 57.30
CA TYR A 234 5.99 -24.63 56.85
C TYR A 234 6.83 -23.90 55.80
N THR A 235 6.25 -23.62 54.63
CA THR A 235 6.90 -22.77 53.62
C THR A 235 6.63 -21.30 53.94
N VAL A 236 7.69 -20.53 54.13
CA VAL A 236 7.61 -19.10 54.43
C VAL A 236 6.98 -18.36 53.25
N THR A 237 5.98 -17.52 53.53
CA THR A 237 5.23 -16.73 52.56
C THR A 237 5.62 -15.25 52.64
N ALA A 238 5.20 -14.45 51.66
CA ALA A 238 5.47 -13.01 51.66
C ALA A 238 4.87 -12.27 52.88
N ALA A 239 3.77 -12.78 53.45
CA ALA A 239 3.12 -12.20 54.64
C ALA A 239 3.93 -12.40 55.93
N ASP A 240 4.95 -13.27 55.91
CA ASP A 240 5.77 -13.59 57.06
C ASP A 240 7.00 -12.67 57.19
N VAL A 241 7.28 -11.85 56.18
CA VAL A 241 8.45 -10.97 56.18
C VAL A 241 8.35 -9.97 57.33
N GLY A 242 9.40 -9.90 58.15
CA GLY A 242 9.47 -9.10 59.37
C GLY A 242 8.73 -9.69 60.56
N GLN A 243 7.93 -10.74 60.37
CA GLN A 243 7.14 -11.37 61.42
C GLN A 243 7.94 -12.44 62.16
N LYS A 244 7.58 -12.69 63.43
CA LYS A 244 8.09 -13.80 64.22
C LYS A 244 7.31 -15.07 63.88
N LEU A 245 7.99 -16.09 63.37
CA LEU A 245 7.44 -17.40 63.07
C LEU A 245 7.90 -18.41 64.12
N TRP A 246 6.98 -19.26 64.55
CA TRP A 246 7.24 -20.38 65.45
C TRP A 246 6.14 -21.42 65.29
N GLY A 247 6.33 -22.61 65.84
CA GLY A 247 5.29 -23.63 65.86
C GLY A 247 5.08 -24.24 67.23
N LYS A 248 3.85 -24.70 67.42
CA LYS A 248 3.41 -25.46 68.58
C LYS A 248 3.22 -26.92 68.19
N VAL A 249 3.68 -27.83 69.05
CA VAL A 249 3.44 -29.26 68.94
C VAL A 249 2.60 -29.69 70.13
N THR A 250 1.44 -30.28 69.88
CA THR A 250 0.59 -30.87 70.91
C THR A 250 0.73 -32.38 70.85
N LEU A 251 1.24 -32.97 71.93
CA LEU A 251 1.31 -34.41 72.15
C LEU A 251 0.08 -34.84 72.95
N SER A 252 -0.67 -35.81 72.43
CA SER A 252 -1.85 -36.36 73.09
C SER A 252 -1.96 -37.87 72.92
N ALA A 253 -2.57 -38.54 73.89
CA ALA A 253 -2.94 -39.95 73.83
C ALA A 253 -4.21 -40.17 74.67
N PRO A 254 -5.08 -41.15 74.34
CA PRO A 254 -6.24 -41.47 75.15
C PRO A 254 -5.84 -41.79 76.60
N GLY A 255 -6.53 -41.17 77.57
CA GLY A 255 -6.25 -41.35 79.00
C GLY A 255 -5.03 -40.58 79.53
N PHE A 256 -4.39 -39.74 78.72
CA PHE A 256 -3.25 -38.90 79.13
C PHE A 256 -3.60 -37.41 79.11
N SER A 257 -3.01 -36.64 80.04
CA SER A 257 -2.97 -35.18 79.95
C SER A 257 -2.11 -34.76 78.76
N SER A 258 -2.62 -33.90 77.88
CA SER A 258 -1.88 -33.41 76.71
C SER A 258 -0.72 -32.50 77.10
N VAL A 259 0.39 -32.58 76.37
CA VAL A 259 1.55 -31.70 76.54
C VAL A 259 1.66 -30.78 75.33
N GLU A 260 1.77 -29.47 75.57
CA GLU A 260 2.03 -28.48 74.53
C GLU A 260 3.48 -28.01 74.59
N LEU A 261 4.16 -28.05 73.44
CA LEU A 261 5.56 -27.65 73.28
C LEU A 261 5.63 -26.49 72.28
N ALA A 262 6.39 -25.44 72.60
CA ALA A 262 6.53 -24.24 71.76
C ALA A 262 7.96 -24.05 71.27
N SER A 263 8.15 -23.88 69.96
CA SER A 263 9.48 -23.71 69.38
C SER A 263 10.06 -22.33 69.71
N ALA A 264 11.37 -22.17 69.51
CA ALA A 264 11.98 -20.86 69.37
C ALA A 264 11.36 -20.08 68.19
N GLN A 265 11.46 -18.75 68.25
CA GLN A 265 10.96 -17.87 67.20
C GLN A 265 12.07 -17.48 66.21
N VAL A 266 11.75 -17.53 64.92
CA VAL A 266 12.61 -17.02 63.84
C VAL A 266 11.93 -15.86 63.13
N THR A 267 12.69 -14.89 62.63
CA THR A 267 12.11 -13.77 61.87
C THR A 267 12.09 -14.08 60.39
N GLY A 268 10.92 -14.00 59.76
CA GLY A 268 10.79 -14.10 58.32
C GLY A 268 11.56 -12.98 57.61
N VAL A 269 12.31 -13.31 56.58
CA VAL A 269 13.09 -12.36 55.77
C VAL A 269 12.74 -12.46 54.30
N ILE A 270 13.02 -11.40 53.56
CA ILE A 270 12.88 -11.41 52.11
C ILE A 270 13.83 -12.44 51.47
N ALA A 271 13.39 -13.05 50.38
CA ALA A 271 14.21 -13.93 49.54
C ALA A 271 14.92 -13.13 48.43
N THR A 272 15.80 -13.80 47.69
CA THR A 272 16.54 -13.24 46.56
C THR A 272 16.24 -14.02 45.29
N PHE A 273 16.30 -13.35 44.13
CA PHE A 273 16.25 -14.04 42.83
C PHE A 273 17.50 -14.90 42.65
N VAL A 274 17.31 -16.17 42.26
CA VAL A 274 18.43 -17.09 41.95
C VAL A 274 18.95 -16.87 40.53
N THR A 275 18.08 -16.45 39.61
CA THR A 275 18.45 -16.11 38.23
C THR A 275 17.98 -14.69 37.92
N ALA A 276 18.94 -13.80 37.62
CA ALA A 276 18.71 -12.40 37.29
C ALA A 276 19.61 -11.98 36.12
N PRO A 277 19.23 -12.32 34.87
CA PRO A 277 20.09 -12.17 33.71
C PRO A 277 20.28 -10.71 33.28
N VAL A 278 21.42 -10.42 32.65
CA VAL A 278 21.66 -9.12 32.00
C VAL A 278 20.79 -9.04 30.73
N PRO A 279 19.92 -8.03 30.60
CA PRO A 279 19.03 -7.94 29.45
C PRO A 279 19.80 -7.60 28.18
N THR A 280 19.31 -8.09 27.04
CA THR A 280 19.85 -7.74 25.71
C THR A 280 18.90 -6.81 24.97
N VAL A 281 19.42 -6.07 23.99
CA VAL A 281 18.61 -5.18 23.15
C VAL A 281 18.83 -5.52 21.68
N SER A 282 17.77 -5.97 21.00
CA SER A 282 17.77 -6.23 19.56
C SER A 282 17.22 -5.04 18.76
N GLY A 283 17.35 -5.11 17.43
CA GLY A 283 16.97 -4.05 16.48
C GLY A 283 18.17 -3.28 15.92
N THR A 284 18.00 -2.59 14.80
CA THR A 284 19.06 -1.82 14.14
C THR A 284 19.38 -0.54 14.91
N ALA A 285 20.66 -0.26 15.19
CA ALA A 285 21.09 0.87 16.03
C ALA A 285 21.10 2.19 15.26
N ARG A 286 19.95 2.63 14.75
CA ARG A 286 19.82 3.88 13.98
C ARG A 286 18.59 4.65 14.39
N VAL A 287 18.65 5.98 14.32
CA VAL A 287 17.50 6.86 14.55
C VAL A 287 16.28 6.41 13.73
N GLY A 288 15.11 6.42 14.36
CA GLY A 288 13.84 6.00 13.77
C GLY A 288 13.63 4.48 13.77
N GLN A 289 14.56 3.70 14.33
CA GLN A 289 14.43 2.24 14.43
C GLN A 289 13.97 1.81 15.81
N LEU A 290 13.12 0.79 15.83
CA LEU A 290 12.62 0.12 17.03
C LEU A 290 13.74 -0.67 17.71
N GLN A 291 13.84 -0.50 19.02
CA GLN A 291 14.73 -1.26 19.91
C GLN A 291 13.88 -2.11 20.83
N THR A 292 14.23 -3.38 20.98
CA THR A 292 13.45 -4.33 21.78
C THR A 292 14.30 -4.91 22.90
N ALA A 293 13.87 -4.70 24.14
CA ALA A 293 14.51 -5.29 25.31
C ALA A 293 14.10 -6.77 25.45
N ASN A 294 15.07 -7.62 25.73
CA ASN A 294 14.86 -9.00 26.14
C ASN A 294 15.37 -9.18 27.56
N ALA A 295 14.44 -9.37 28.49
CA ALA A 295 14.72 -9.44 29.92
C ALA A 295 15.35 -10.76 30.38
N GLY A 296 15.39 -11.78 29.52
CA GLY A 296 15.77 -13.15 29.89
C GLY A 296 14.77 -13.82 30.82
N THR A 297 15.12 -15.01 31.31
CA THR A 297 14.29 -15.79 32.24
C THR A 297 14.72 -15.51 33.67
N TRP A 298 13.76 -15.14 34.52
CA TRP A 298 13.96 -14.86 35.94
C TRP A 298 13.50 -16.04 36.79
N ALA A 299 14.25 -16.36 37.84
CA ALA A 299 13.91 -17.43 38.77
C ALA A 299 13.97 -16.94 40.22
N PRO A 300 12.96 -17.26 41.06
CA PRO A 300 11.76 -18.04 40.74
C PRO A 300 10.80 -17.31 39.77
N SER A 301 9.97 -18.06 39.04
CA SER A 301 9.02 -17.51 38.06
C SER A 301 7.96 -16.61 38.70
N GLY A 302 7.27 -15.80 37.89
CA GLY A 302 6.22 -14.89 38.38
C GLY A 302 6.71 -13.54 38.90
N ALA A 303 7.92 -13.11 38.52
CA ALA A 303 8.37 -11.74 38.76
C ALA A 303 7.65 -10.77 37.81
N ALA A 304 7.18 -9.64 38.34
CA ALA A 304 6.74 -8.51 37.53
C ALA A 304 7.97 -7.74 37.03
N LEU A 305 8.01 -7.46 35.73
CA LEU A 305 9.13 -6.77 35.08
C LEU A 305 8.71 -5.38 34.61
N SER A 306 9.49 -4.36 34.96
CA SER A 306 9.31 -2.99 34.46
C SER A 306 10.57 -2.51 33.74
N TYR A 307 10.38 -1.67 32.73
CA TYR A 307 11.45 -1.19 31.86
C TYR A 307 11.66 0.32 32.06
N GLN A 308 12.89 0.77 31.85
CA GLN A 308 13.20 2.19 31.71
C GLN A 308 14.37 2.33 30.75
N TRP A 309 14.18 3.06 29.66
CA TRP A 309 15.24 3.36 28.71
C TRP A 309 16.06 4.56 29.16
N TYR A 310 17.36 4.54 28.86
CA TYR A 310 18.33 5.55 29.22
C TYR A 310 19.12 6.00 28.00
N ARG A 311 19.36 7.32 27.93
CA ARG A 311 20.28 7.96 27.00
C ARG A 311 21.50 8.40 27.80
N GLY A 312 22.60 7.69 27.65
CA GLY A 312 23.76 7.79 28.54
C GLY A 312 23.38 7.35 29.96
N THR A 313 23.50 8.26 30.91
CA THR A 313 23.11 8.05 32.32
C THR A 313 21.70 8.57 32.64
N ALA A 314 21.10 9.39 31.77
CA ALA A 314 19.80 10.00 32.01
C ALA A 314 18.66 9.08 31.56
N ALA A 315 17.63 8.95 32.41
CA ALA A 315 16.39 8.26 32.05
C ALA A 315 15.65 9.05 30.96
N ILE A 316 15.13 8.35 29.95
CA ILE A 316 14.31 8.95 28.91
C ILE A 316 12.86 8.99 29.43
N THR A 317 12.34 10.19 29.68
CA THR A 317 10.97 10.38 30.19
C THR A 317 9.95 9.67 29.30
N GLY A 318 9.05 8.90 29.92
CA GLY A 318 7.99 8.14 29.24
C GLY A 318 8.45 6.85 28.56
N ALA A 319 9.76 6.58 28.44
CA ALA A 319 10.27 5.37 27.82
C ALA A 319 10.33 4.20 28.82
N VAL A 320 9.15 3.72 29.22
CA VAL A 320 8.96 2.65 30.23
C VAL A 320 8.49 1.31 29.63
N GLY A 321 8.33 1.25 28.30
CA GLY A 321 7.93 0.05 27.59
C GLY A 321 9.08 -0.93 27.33
N ARG A 322 8.74 -2.18 27.01
CA ARG A 322 9.70 -3.19 26.54
C ARG A 322 10.41 -2.76 25.25
N THR A 323 9.76 -1.92 24.45
CA THR A 323 10.30 -1.39 23.20
C THR A 323 10.50 0.12 23.27
N TYR A 324 11.42 0.62 22.45
CA TYR A 324 11.69 2.05 22.30
C TYR A 324 12.07 2.39 20.85
N THR A 325 11.32 3.30 20.23
CA THR A 325 11.69 3.84 18.91
C THR A 325 12.64 5.01 19.11
N THR A 326 13.86 4.85 18.59
CA THR A 326 14.88 5.89 18.71
C THR A 326 14.51 7.17 17.97
N THR A 327 14.89 8.29 18.56
CA THR A 327 14.59 9.66 18.13
C THR A 327 15.87 10.38 17.69
N ALA A 328 15.72 11.56 17.10
CA ALA A 328 16.87 12.37 16.70
C ALA A 328 17.81 12.72 17.88
N ALA A 329 17.27 12.83 19.10
CA ALA A 329 18.04 13.14 20.30
C ALA A 329 18.95 11.97 20.74
N ASP A 330 18.71 10.75 20.24
CA ASP A 330 19.53 9.57 20.54
C ASP A 330 20.75 9.46 19.62
N TYR A 331 20.81 10.23 18.53
CA TYR A 331 21.91 10.19 17.58
C TYR A 331 23.27 10.42 18.26
N GLY A 332 24.19 9.48 18.03
CA GLY A 332 25.54 9.48 18.60
C GLY A 332 25.57 9.19 20.12
N LYS A 333 24.43 8.91 20.75
CA LYS A 333 24.33 8.63 22.18
C LYS A 333 24.30 7.13 22.45
N ALA A 334 24.80 6.77 23.63
CA ALA A 334 24.76 5.42 24.15
C ALA A 334 23.36 5.13 24.72
N LEU A 335 22.61 4.22 24.11
CA LEU A 335 21.30 3.79 24.57
C LEU A 335 21.43 2.49 25.39
N LYS A 336 20.75 2.41 26.54
CA LYS A 336 20.63 1.19 27.34
C LYS A 336 19.24 1.09 27.99
N VAL A 337 18.83 -0.10 28.40
CA VAL A 337 17.56 -0.32 29.12
C VAL A 337 17.86 -0.90 30.50
N ARG A 338 17.14 -0.42 31.52
CA ARG A 338 17.04 -1.05 32.84
C ARG A 338 15.81 -1.95 32.84
N VAL A 339 15.98 -3.20 33.24
CA VAL A 339 14.89 -4.10 33.62
C VAL A 339 14.91 -4.22 35.14
N ARG A 340 13.79 -3.88 35.78
CA ARG A 340 13.56 -4.03 37.22
C ARG A 340 12.59 -5.17 37.47
N ALA A 341 13.00 -6.15 38.26
CA ALA A 341 12.17 -7.27 38.67
C ALA A 341 11.67 -7.10 40.11
N THR A 342 10.36 -7.27 40.30
CA THR A 342 9.70 -7.25 41.61
C THR A 342 8.87 -8.51 41.80
N LYS A 343 8.89 -9.07 43.01
CA LYS A 343 8.04 -10.19 43.44
C LYS A 343 7.79 -10.05 44.93
N ALA A 344 6.55 -10.26 45.38
CA ALA A 344 6.19 -10.12 46.78
C ALA A 344 7.05 -11.03 47.66
N GLY A 345 7.67 -10.46 48.70
CA GLY A 345 8.59 -11.20 49.57
C GLY A 345 10.01 -11.38 49.03
N PHE A 346 10.37 -10.77 47.90
CA PHE A 346 11.72 -10.81 47.31
C PHE A 346 12.37 -9.42 47.26
N ALA A 347 13.69 -9.38 47.40
CA ALA A 347 14.47 -8.18 47.14
C ALA A 347 14.30 -7.73 45.67
N THR A 348 14.09 -6.42 45.45
CA THR A 348 13.99 -5.86 44.10
C THR A 348 15.36 -5.86 43.43
N VAL A 349 15.43 -6.27 42.16
CA VAL A 349 16.68 -6.36 41.41
C VAL A 349 16.60 -5.58 40.11
N ASP A 350 17.59 -4.71 39.89
CA ASP A 350 17.82 -4.00 38.64
C ASP A 350 18.92 -4.67 37.81
N ARG A 351 18.70 -4.78 36.50
CA ARG A 351 19.70 -5.18 35.51
C ARG A 351 19.69 -4.22 34.34
N TYR A 352 20.86 -3.88 33.84
CA TYR A 352 21.04 -2.95 32.73
C TYR A 352 21.61 -3.68 31.53
N SER A 353 21.11 -3.39 30.33
CA SER A 353 21.72 -3.92 29.12
C SER A 353 23.09 -3.30 28.87
N ALA A 354 23.90 -3.96 28.04
CA ALA A 354 25.03 -3.30 27.41
C ALA A 354 24.55 -2.04 26.66
N ALA A 355 25.37 -0.99 26.70
CA ALA A 355 25.08 0.25 26.00
C ALA A 355 25.42 0.13 24.51
N ARG A 356 24.58 0.70 23.65
CA ARG A 356 24.75 0.70 22.19
C ARG A 356 24.67 2.11 21.64
N THR A 357 25.65 2.49 20.82
CA THR A 357 25.64 3.79 20.13
C THR A 357 24.59 3.78 19.03
N ILE A 358 23.71 4.78 19.02
CA ILE A 358 22.71 4.95 17.94
C ILE A 358 23.32 5.79 16.81
N TYR A 359 23.41 5.19 15.63
CA TYR A 359 23.90 5.84 14.42
C TYR A 359 22.81 6.67 13.74
N ALA A 360 23.22 7.45 12.74
CA ALA A 360 22.28 8.21 11.92
C ALA A 360 21.27 7.28 11.22
N GLY A 361 20.02 7.71 11.16
CA GLY A 361 19.01 7.11 10.29
C GLY A 361 19.33 7.35 8.80
N THR A 362 18.65 6.62 7.92
CA THR A 362 18.84 6.73 6.46
C THR A 362 17.63 7.42 5.82
N ILE A 363 17.89 8.40 4.95
CA ILE A 363 16.85 9.02 4.11
C ILE A 363 16.69 8.21 2.82
N VAL A 364 15.51 7.66 2.58
CA VAL A 364 15.20 6.85 1.41
C VAL A 364 14.47 7.67 0.36
N ALA A 365 14.84 7.48 -0.91
CA ALA A 365 14.12 8.05 -2.05
C ALA A 365 12.96 7.10 -2.38
N THR A 366 11.73 7.60 -2.35
CA THR A 366 10.53 6.80 -2.64
C THR A 366 10.09 6.92 -4.11
N ARG A 367 10.68 7.87 -4.85
CA ARG A 367 10.44 8.09 -6.28
C ARG A 367 11.74 8.51 -6.97
N SER A 368 11.85 8.22 -8.26
CA SER A 368 12.99 8.63 -9.08
C SER A 368 13.03 10.15 -9.27
N LEU A 369 14.17 10.76 -8.97
CA LEU A 369 14.39 12.20 -9.11
C LEU A 369 14.58 12.57 -10.60
N ARG A 370 13.69 13.41 -11.15
CA ARG A 370 13.83 13.94 -12.52
C ARG A 370 13.28 15.36 -12.65
N VAL A 371 13.79 16.09 -13.64
CA VAL A 371 13.18 17.34 -14.10
C VAL A 371 11.88 17.02 -14.84
N THR A 372 10.89 17.89 -14.69
CA THR A 372 9.60 17.81 -15.39
C THR A 372 9.25 19.12 -16.09
N GLY A 373 8.23 19.09 -16.94
CA GLY A 373 7.79 20.23 -17.73
C GLY A 373 8.37 20.23 -19.15
N VAL A 374 7.98 21.22 -19.95
CA VAL A 374 8.47 21.37 -21.32
C VAL A 374 9.77 22.16 -21.30
N HIS A 375 10.85 21.58 -21.83
CA HIS A 375 12.19 22.18 -21.77
C HIS A 375 12.43 23.19 -22.90
N ARG A 376 11.59 24.22 -22.97
CA ARG A 376 11.66 25.27 -24.01
C ARG A 376 11.57 26.66 -23.40
N TYR A 377 12.08 27.65 -24.13
CA TYR A 377 11.94 29.06 -23.77
C TYR A 377 10.52 29.43 -23.32
N GLY A 378 10.41 30.23 -22.27
CA GLY A 378 9.15 30.71 -21.70
C GLY A 378 8.38 29.69 -20.87
N GLN A 379 8.91 28.47 -20.70
CA GLN A 379 8.32 27.42 -19.86
C GLN A 379 8.97 27.39 -18.47
N THR A 380 8.28 26.74 -17.53
CA THR A 380 8.80 26.49 -16.18
C THR A 380 9.11 25.01 -16.02
N LEU A 381 10.35 24.71 -15.64
CA LEU A 381 10.75 23.38 -15.22
C LEU A 381 10.29 23.12 -13.80
N GLY A 382 9.77 21.93 -13.55
CA GLY A 382 9.47 21.41 -12.23
C GLY A 382 10.41 20.27 -11.85
N ILE A 383 10.19 19.73 -10.65
CA ILE A 383 10.93 18.57 -10.14
C ILE A 383 9.93 17.51 -9.68
N TYR A 384 10.09 16.30 -10.20
CA TYR A 384 9.41 15.12 -9.66
C TYR A 384 10.35 14.38 -8.72
N GLN A 385 9.89 14.16 -7.48
CA GLN A 385 10.68 13.57 -6.41
C GLN A 385 9.79 12.93 -5.33
N GLY A 386 10.41 12.15 -4.44
CA GLY A 386 9.77 11.54 -3.28
C GLY A 386 10.80 11.06 -2.27
N TRP A 387 10.56 11.33 -0.99
CA TRP A 387 11.48 11.04 0.12
C TRP A 387 10.69 10.53 1.33
N THR A 388 11.38 9.92 2.30
CA THR A 388 10.81 9.63 3.63
C THR A 388 10.15 10.88 4.23
N SER A 389 9.07 10.72 5.00
CA SER A 389 8.30 11.84 5.58
C SER A 389 9.10 12.66 6.61
N GLY A 390 8.72 13.94 6.78
CA GLY A 390 9.31 14.85 7.76
C GLY A 390 10.75 15.28 7.45
N VAL A 391 11.09 15.39 6.17
CA VAL A 391 12.41 15.87 5.70
C VAL A 391 12.36 17.36 5.31
N THR A 392 13.51 18.03 5.38
CA THR A 392 13.75 19.36 4.82
C THR A 392 14.48 19.23 3.49
N ILE A 393 13.99 19.92 2.46
CA ILE A 393 14.53 19.84 1.09
C ILE A 393 15.09 21.21 0.67
N LYS A 394 16.30 21.20 0.09
CA LYS A 394 16.94 22.36 -0.54
C LYS A 394 17.25 22.06 -2.00
N TYR A 395 17.04 23.04 -2.87
CA TYR A 395 17.31 22.93 -4.30
C TYR A 395 18.48 23.83 -4.69
N GLN A 396 19.21 23.43 -5.72
CA GLN A 396 20.13 24.29 -6.45
C GLN A 396 20.10 23.89 -7.92
N TRP A 397 19.59 24.77 -8.78
CA TRP A 397 19.62 24.59 -10.22
C TRP A 397 20.97 24.99 -10.80
N TYR A 398 21.39 24.34 -11.88
CA TYR A 398 22.62 24.63 -12.60
C TYR A 398 22.33 24.80 -14.10
N ARG A 399 23.13 25.66 -14.73
CA ARG A 399 23.15 25.91 -16.17
C ARG A 399 24.57 25.66 -16.67
N ASN A 400 24.73 24.73 -17.60
CA ASN A 400 26.03 24.30 -18.13
C ASN A 400 27.03 23.93 -17.03
N GLY A 401 26.55 23.28 -15.96
CA GLY A 401 27.37 22.89 -14.80
C GLY A 401 27.61 24.01 -13.77
N VAL A 402 27.21 25.25 -14.02
CA VAL A 402 27.38 26.39 -13.10
C VAL A 402 26.10 26.64 -12.31
N ALA A 403 26.22 26.85 -11.00
CA ALA A 403 25.08 27.12 -10.13
C ALA A 403 24.37 28.43 -10.52
N ILE A 404 23.05 28.37 -10.64
CA ILE A 404 22.22 29.54 -10.96
C ILE A 404 21.94 30.31 -9.67
N ARG A 405 22.37 31.58 -9.62
CA ARG A 405 22.08 32.48 -8.50
C ARG A 405 20.56 32.62 -8.33
N GLY A 406 20.05 32.37 -7.11
CA GLY A 406 18.61 32.39 -6.81
C GLY A 406 17.83 31.17 -7.31
N GLY A 407 18.48 30.24 -8.01
CA GLY A 407 17.88 28.98 -8.46
C GLY A 407 17.73 27.96 -7.33
N THR A 408 17.06 28.34 -6.24
CA THR A 408 16.95 27.53 -5.01
C THR A 408 15.54 27.02 -4.72
N GLY A 409 14.59 27.28 -5.62
CA GLY A 409 13.21 26.80 -5.54
C GLY A 409 12.98 25.45 -6.24
N PRO A 410 11.81 24.82 -6.04
CA PRO A 410 11.43 23.56 -6.70
C PRO A 410 11.11 23.72 -8.19
N ALA A 411 11.13 24.95 -8.70
CA ALA A 411 10.82 25.28 -10.08
C ALA A 411 11.82 26.29 -10.65
N LEU A 412 12.02 26.25 -11.97
CA LEU A 412 12.91 27.17 -12.68
C LEU A 412 12.26 27.66 -13.98
N TYR A 413 12.07 28.97 -14.08
CA TYR A 413 11.58 29.60 -15.32
C TYR A 413 12.71 29.74 -16.35
N LEU A 414 12.44 29.34 -17.59
CA LEU A 414 13.41 29.32 -18.69
C LEU A 414 13.34 30.62 -19.52
N SER A 415 14.10 31.62 -19.10
CA SER A 415 14.31 32.85 -19.89
C SER A 415 15.13 32.60 -21.16
N SER A 416 15.23 33.60 -22.04
CA SER A 416 15.92 33.51 -23.33
C SER A 416 17.38 33.05 -23.21
N GLY A 417 18.05 33.42 -22.12
CA GLY A 417 19.41 33.00 -21.83
C GLY A 417 19.57 31.49 -21.79
N TYR A 418 18.55 30.71 -21.41
CA TYR A 418 18.70 29.26 -21.28
C TYR A 418 18.75 28.50 -22.60
N ILE A 419 18.36 29.11 -23.73
CA ILE A 419 18.29 28.41 -25.03
C ILE A 419 19.65 27.80 -25.39
N GLY A 420 19.65 26.51 -25.74
CA GLY A 420 20.84 25.70 -26.03
C GLY A 420 21.63 25.27 -24.79
N SER A 421 21.30 25.76 -23.61
CA SER A 421 22.01 25.40 -22.37
C SER A 421 21.50 24.08 -21.81
N ARG A 422 22.40 23.34 -21.15
CA ARG A 422 22.09 22.15 -20.35
C ARG A 422 21.71 22.55 -18.93
N VAL A 423 20.54 22.13 -18.46
CA VAL A 423 19.99 22.49 -17.15
C VAL A 423 19.75 21.23 -16.33
N ASN A 424 20.19 21.21 -15.08
CA ASN A 424 19.84 20.19 -14.08
C ASN A 424 19.67 20.81 -12.70
N VAL A 425 19.25 20.00 -11.74
CA VAL A 425 19.05 20.42 -10.35
C VAL A 425 19.68 19.43 -9.39
N LYS A 426 20.40 19.95 -8.39
CA LYS A 426 20.83 19.21 -7.20
C LYS A 426 19.79 19.41 -6.11
N VAL A 427 19.27 18.30 -5.59
CA VAL A 427 18.36 18.26 -4.45
C VAL A 427 19.13 17.74 -3.25
N THR A 428 19.11 18.50 -2.15
CA THR A 428 19.71 18.12 -0.86
C THR A 428 18.61 17.94 0.17
N VAL A 429 18.59 16.78 0.82
CA VAL A 429 17.54 16.36 1.74
C VAL A 429 18.14 16.05 3.09
N SER A 430 17.55 16.63 4.14
CA SER A 430 18.06 16.54 5.50
C SER A 430 16.93 16.28 6.50
N LYS A 431 17.25 15.60 7.59
CA LYS A 431 16.35 15.35 8.72
C LYS A 431 17.21 15.16 9.97
N ALA A 432 16.80 15.75 11.11
CA ALA A 432 17.58 15.69 12.33
C ALA A 432 17.84 14.24 12.77
N GLY A 433 19.10 13.89 13.05
CA GLY A 433 19.50 12.52 13.40
C GLY A 433 19.62 11.54 12.20
N TYR A 434 19.50 12.03 10.96
CA TYR A 434 19.66 11.21 9.74
C TYR A 434 20.85 11.70 8.91
N THR A 435 21.45 10.80 8.13
CA THR A 435 22.50 11.16 7.18
C THR A 435 21.89 12.02 6.06
N THR A 436 22.43 13.22 5.86
CA THR A 436 22.00 14.12 4.77
C THR A 436 22.32 13.47 3.43
N ARG A 437 21.37 13.51 2.50
CA ARG A 437 21.50 12.94 1.17
C ARG A 437 21.40 14.03 0.12
N SER A 438 22.22 13.96 -0.92
CA SER A 438 22.06 14.81 -2.10
C SER A 438 22.03 13.98 -3.37
N SER A 439 21.26 14.42 -4.36
CA SER A 439 21.15 13.79 -5.67
C SER A 439 20.99 14.87 -6.74
N THR A 440 21.53 14.63 -7.93
CA THR A 440 21.47 15.58 -9.05
C THR A 440 20.79 14.91 -10.24
N THR A 441 19.85 15.60 -10.89
CA THR A 441 19.18 15.06 -12.08
C THR A 441 20.14 14.99 -13.27
N ALA A 442 19.80 14.15 -14.26
CA ALA A 442 20.34 14.30 -15.60
C ALA A 442 20.05 15.71 -16.15
N ALA A 443 20.92 16.22 -17.01
CA ALA A 443 20.74 17.52 -17.62
C ALA A 443 19.86 17.46 -18.86
N VAL A 444 18.99 18.46 -18.98
CA VAL A 444 18.08 18.64 -20.11
C VAL A 444 18.52 19.84 -20.94
N THR A 445 18.47 19.73 -22.26
CA THR A 445 18.84 20.84 -23.15
C THR A 445 17.60 21.68 -23.45
N VAL A 446 17.69 22.99 -23.22
CA VAL A 446 16.57 23.90 -23.41
C VAL A 446 16.46 24.31 -24.87
N GLY A 447 15.33 24.03 -25.50
CA GLY A 447 15.01 24.43 -26.87
C GLY A 447 14.38 25.82 -26.98
N LYS A 448 14.23 26.29 -28.21
CA LYS A 448 13.38 27.44 -28.52
C LYS A 448 11.91 27.10 -28.30
N ALA A 449 11.04 28.10 -28.12
CA ALA A 449 9.60 27.87 -28.05
C ALA A 449 9.01 27.54 -29.45
N LEU A 450 7.75 27.10 -29.51
CA LEU A 450 7.09 26.75 -30.77
C LEU A 450 6.04 27.79 -31.16
N ILE A 451 5.98 28.13 -32.45
CA ILE A 451 4.89 28.91 -33.02
C ILE A 451 3.83 27.93 -33.52
N THR A 452 2.61 28.04 -32.98
CA THR A 452 1.47 27.21 -33.37
C THR A 452 0.74 27.84 -34.55
N LEU A 453 0.52 27.08 -35.63
CA LEU A 453 -0.37 27.50 -36.72
C LEU A 453 -1.84 27.36 -36.27
N LYS A 454 -2.64 28.40 -36.47
CA LYS A 454 -4.08 28.40 -36.19
C LYS A 454 -4.90 28.31 -37.48
N THR A 455 -4.58 29.14 -38.47
CA THR A 455 -5.18 29.04 -39.81
C THR A 455 -4.10 28.97 -40.87
N ALA A 456 -4.24 28.07 -41.84
CA ALA A 456 -3.26 27.85 -42.89
C ALA A 456 -3.17 29.06 -43.86
N PRO A 457 -2.00 29.27 -44.49
CA PRO A 457 -1.87 30.30 -45.52
C PRO A 457 -2.73 29.97 -46.76
N ARG A 458 -3.20 31.02 -47.45
CA ARG A 458 -3.98 30.90 -48.69
C ARG A 458 -3.46 31.85 -49.76
N ILE A 459 -3.67 31.48 -51.01
CA ILE A 459 -3.37 32.34 -52.16
C ILE A 459 -4.65 33.08 -52.57
N SER A 460 -4.54 34.37 -52.89
CA SER A 460 -5.64 35.18 -53.46
C SER A 460 -5.15 36.01 -54.65
N GLY A 461 -6.07 36.47 -55.50
CA GLY A 461 -5.77 37.28 -56.69
C GLY A 461 -6.40 36.69 -57.95
N ALA A 462 -6.41 37.47 -59.03
CA ALA A 462 -6.86 36.99 -60.33
C ALA A 462 -5.88 35.97 -60.92
N THR A 463 -6.41 35.00 -61.68
CA THR A 463 -5.67 33.85 -62.21
C THR A 463 -5.33 33.94 -63.70
N SER A 464 -5.49 35.12 -64.30
CA SER A 464 -5.14 35.43 -65.69
C SER A 464 -3.65 35.77 -65.86
N LEU A 465 -3.10 35.63 -67.06
CA LEU A 465 -1.71 36.03 -67.37
C LEU A 465 -1.42 37.46 -66.90
N GLY A 466 -0.26 37.64 -66.24
CA GLY A 466 0.19 38.95 -65.80
C GLY A 466 -0.48 39.47 -64.52
N SER A 467 -1.51 38.78 -64.02
CA SER A 467 -2.11 39.08 -62.72
C SER A 467 -1.16 38.76 -61.58
N THR A 468 -1.37 39.42 -60.44
CA THR A 468 -0.56 39.24 -59.24
C THR A 468 -1.29 38.38 -58.22
N LEU A 469 -0.72 37.23 -57.89
CA LEU A 469 -1.11 36.42 -56.75
C LEU A 469 -0.53 37.01 -55.46
N THR A 470 -1.28 36.92 -54.38
CA THR A 470 -0.89 37.40 -53.04
C THR A 470 -0.96 36.27 -52.03
N ALA A 471 0.12 36.07 -51.28
CA ALA A 471 0.17 35.15 -50.16
C ALA A 471 -0.46 35.77 -48.90
N ASN A 472 -1.54 35.16 -48.41
CA ASN A 472 -2.12 35.46 -47.12
C ASN A 472 -1.56 34.46 -46.11
N VAL A 473 -0.86 34.96 -45.09
CA VAL A 473 0.00 34.14 -44.21
C VAL A 473 -0.75 33.23 -43.23
N GLY A 474 -2.06 33.45 -43.04
CA GLY A 474 -2.85 32.77 -42.01
C GLY A 474 -2.67 33.42 -40.63
N THR A 475 -3.04 32.70 -39.57
CA THR A 475 -2.92 33.15 -38.18
C THR A 475 -2.10 32.16 -37.37
N TYR A 476 -1.29 32.68 -36.44
CA TYR A 476 -0.38 31.90 -35.61
C TYR A 476 -0.47 32.39 -34.16
N SER A 477 -0.09 31.52 -33.22
CA SER A 477 0.00 31.84 -31.79
C SER A 477 1.33 31.34 -31.21
N PRO A 478 2.16 32.23 -30.63
CA PRO A 478 2.05 33.70 -30.64
C PRO A 478 2.18 34.31 -32.04
N ALA A 479 1.85 35.60 -32.17
CA ALA A 479 1.99 36.35 -33.42
C ALA A 479 3.47 36.45 -33.85
N PRO A 480 3.85 36.01 -35.06
CA PRO A 480 5.20 36.11 -35.59
C PRO A 480 5.57 37.56 -35.87
N ALA A 481 6.85 37.89 -35.72
CA ALA A 481 7.38 39.23 -36.00
C ALA A 481 7.69 39.44 -37.49
N ALA A 482 8.01 38.36 -38.22
CA ALA A 482 8.35 38.44 -39.64
C ALA A 482 7.96 37.16 -40.40
N TYR A 483 7.80 37.30 -41.71
CA TYR A 483 7.50 36.20 -42.64
C TYR A 483 8.48 36.21 -43.81
N ALA A 484 8.82 35.02 -44.32
CA ALA A 484 9.51 34.83 -45.60
C ALA A 484 8.68 33.92 -46.52
N TYR A 485 8.77 34.13 -47.83
CA TYR A 485 7.96 33.45 -48.83
C TYR A 485 8.85 32.68 -49.81
N GLN A 486 8.30 31.61 -50.38
CA GLN A 486 8.83 30.95 -51.57
C GLN A 486 7.66 30.41 -52.37
N TRP A 487 7.52 30.83 -53.62
CA TRP A 487 6.49 30.32 -54.53
C TRP A 487 6.96 29.07 -55.25
N TYR A 488 6.01 28.19 -55.55
CA TYR A 488 6.23 26.92 -56.21
C TYR A 488 5.24 26.75 -57.35
N ARG A 489 5.72 26.16 -58.45
CA ARG A 489 4.96 25.78 -59.63
C ARG A 489 5.00 24.26 -59.76
N ASN A 490 3.84 23.61 -59.70
CA ASN A 490 3.72 22.14 -59.67
C ASN A 490 4.66 21.49 -58.62
N GLY A 491 4.81 22.12 -57.46
CA GLY A 491 5.69 21.64 -56.39
C GLY A 491 7.17 21.95 -56.56
N ALA A 492 7.62 22.50 -57.70
CA ALA A 492 9.00 22.95 -57.89
C ALA A 492 9.16 24.43 -57.49
N ALA A 493 10.23 24.76 -56.76
CA ALA A 493 10.49 26.12 -56.32
C ALA A 493 10.80 27.04 -57.52
N ILE A 494 10.14 28.20 -57.56
CA ILE A 494 10.38 29.21 -58.59
C ILE A 494 11.52 30.11 -58.11
N SER A 495 12.64 30.10 -58.84
CA SER A 495 13.81 30.91 -58.49
C SER A 495 13.45 32.40 -58.39
N GLY A 496 13.92 33.08 -57.34
CA GLY A 496 13.68 34.51 -57.10
C GLY A 496 12.27 34.87 -56.63
N ALA A 497 11.31 33.94 -56.63
CA ALA A 497 9.94 34.18 -56.19
C ALA A 497 9.81 34.08 -54.66
N ILE A 498 10.44 35.02 -53.96
CA ILE A 498 10.58 35.05 -52.49
C ILE A 498 9.77 36.17 -51.80
N TYR A 499 8.97 36.90 -52.58
CA TYR A 499 8.13 37.99 -52.08
C TYR A 499 6.72 37.52 -51.75
N ARG A 500 5.99 38.34 -50.97
CA ARG A 500 4.59 38.08 -50.60
C ARG A 500 3.69 37.94 -51.83
N THR A 501 4.03 38.62 -52.91
CA THR A 501 3.30 38.62 -54.17
C THR A 501 4.10 37.92 -55.25
N TYR A 502 3.39 37.34 -56.23
CA TYR A 502 3.98 36.71 -57.41
C TYR A 502 3.16 37.07 -58.64
N ARG A 503 3.82 37.61 -59.66
CA ARG A 503 3.18 37.95 -60.93
C ARG A 503 3.19 36.74 -61.86
N LEU A 504 2.01 36.34 -62.32
CA LEU A 504 1.85 35.19 -63.21
C LEU A 504 2.54 35.41 -64.55
N THR A 505 3.28 34.40 -64.98
CA THR A 505 4.06 34.34 -66.22
C THR A 505 3.48 33.30 -67.19
N ALA A 506 3.96 33.29 -68.43
CA ALA A 506 3.56 32.30 -69.42
C ALA A 506 3.79 30.85 -68.97
N ALA A 507 4.86 30.61 -68.21
CA ALA A 507 5.21 29.28 -67.73
C ALA A 507 4.28 28.76 -66.59
N ASP A 508 3.41 29.60 -66.03
CA ASP A 508 2.42 29.22 -65.02
C ASP A 508 1.11 28.71 -65.64
N ASN A 509 0.93 28.80 -66.96
CA ASN A 509 -0.32 28.45 -67.63
C ASN A 509 -0.76 27.00 -67.35
N GLY A 510 -1.99 26.82 -66.86
CA GLY A 510 -2.52 25.51 -66.47
C GLY A 510 -1.79 24.82 -65.30
N ARG A 511 -0.86 25.49 -64.61
CA ARG A 511 -0.08 24.91 -63.52
C ARG A 511 -0.74 25.14 -62.17
N SER A 512 -0.35 24.32 -61.19
CA SER A 512 -0.73 24.51 -59.79
C SER A 512 0.29 25.37 -59.07
N MET A 513 -0.18 26.42 -58.38
CA MET A 513 0.65 27.32 -57.60
C MET A 513 0.50 27.05 -56.11
N THR A 514 1.62 26.96 -55.40
CA THR A 514 1.66 26.93 -53.92
C THR A 514 2.64 27.96 -53.40
N VAL A 515 2.46 28.39 -52.15
CA VAL A 515 3.42 29.27 -51.46
C VAL A 515 3.80 28.68 -50.11
N ARG A 516 5.10 28.61 -49.85
CA ARG A 516 5.68 28.30 -48.55
C ARG A 516 5.83 29.58 -47.75
N VAL A 517 5.29 29.60 -46.53
CA VAL A 517 5.42 30.71 -45.59
C VAL A 517 6.31 30.24 -44.43
N SER A 518 7.36 30.99 -44.13
CA SER A 518 8.24 30.76 -42.97
C SER A 518 8.05 31.89 -41.95
N ALA A 519 7.33 31.61 -40.87
CA ALA A 519 7.05 32.54 -39.79
C ALA A 519 8.18 32.54 -38.75
N ARG A 520 8.64 33.74 -38.35
CA ARG A 520 9.78 33.95 -37.45
C ARG A 520 9.37 34.78 -36.24
N LEU A 521 9.83 34.36 -35.07
CA LEU A 521 9.74 35.11 -33.82
C LEU A 521 11.00 34.84 -33.00
N ALA A 522 11.56 35.87 -32.37
CA ALA A 522 12.78 35.72 -31.56
C ALA A 522 12.55 34.68 -30.46
N TYR A 523 13.52 33.78 -30.25
CA TYR A 523 13.47 32.68 -29.28
C TYR A 523 12.47 31.54 -29.58
N TYR A 524 11.83 31.57 -30.76
CA TYR A 524 10.99 30.48 -31.26
C TYR A 524 11.62 29.77 -32.45
N ASP A 525 11.31 28.49 -32.62
CA ASP A 525 11.63 27.75 -33.84
C ASP A 525 10.84 28.34 -35.02
N ILE A 526 11.48 28.39 -36.19
CA ILE A 526 10.84 28.89 -37.42
C ILE A 526 9.71 27.93 -37.79
N ARG A 527 8.49 28.45 -37.91
CA ARG A 527 7.34 27.65 -38.36
C ARG A 527 7.19 27.78 -39.86
N VAL A 528 7.34 26.66 -40.57
CA VAL A 528 7.16 26.56 -42.01
C VAL A 528 5.81 25.94 -42.33
N THR A 529 5.05 26.57 -43.22
CA THR A 529 3.72 26.12 -43.65
C THR A 529 3.58 26.27 -45.16
N MET A 530 2.71 25.47 -45.78
CA MET A 530 2.37 25.54 -47.21
C MET A 530 0.91 25.95 -47.36
N SER A 531 0.62 26.73 -48.40
CA SER A 531 -0.77 26.95 -48.81
C SER A 531 -1.34 25.71 -49.48
N ALA A 532 -2.68 25.65 -49.55
CA ALA A 532 -3.33 24.80 -50.53
C ALA A 532 -2.89 25.18 -51.96
N ALA A 533 -2.95 24.21 -52.88
CA ALA A 533 -2.64 24.43 -54.28
C ALA A 533 -3.76 25.22 -54.97
N LEU A 534 -3.40 26.34 -55.59
CA LEU A 534 -4.26 27.08 -56.49
C LEU A 534 -4.05 26.57 -57.92
N LYS A 535 -5.04 25.89 -58.48
CA LYS A 535 -5.01 25.46 -59.89
C LYS A 535 -5.33 26.66 -60.78
N LEU A 536 -4.39 27.02 -61.67
CA LEU A 536 -4.62 28.07 -62.64
C LEU A 536 -5.39 27.53 -63.84
N PRO A 537 -6.32 28.33 -64.41
CA PRO A 537 -6.94 27.99 -65.69
C PRO A 537 -5.89 28.02 -66.81
N VAL A 538 -6.21 27.33 -67.91
CA VAL A 538 -5.46 27.50 -69.16
C VAL A 538 -5.97 28.76 -69.84
N TRP A 539 -5.11 29.75 -70.07
CA TRP A 539 -5.43 31.00 -70.75
C TRP A 539 -4.75 31.05 -72.13
N ALA A 540 -5.42 31.69 -73.10
CA ALA A 540 -4.94 31.83 -74.48
C ALA A 540 -3.84 32.89 -74.59
N VAL A 541 -2.75 32.55 -75.30
CA VAL A 541 -1.58 33.41 -75.50
C VAL A 541 -1.74 34.20 -76.81
N THR A 542 -1.25 35.45 -76.86
CA THR A 542 -1.27 36.31 -78.07
C THR A 542 0.01 36.21 -78.92
N VAL A 543 0.99 35.41 -78.47
CA VAL A 543 2.24 35.14 -79.16
C VAL A 543 2.50 33.64 -79.07
N LEU A 544 2.53 32.95 -80.22
CA LEU A 544 3.01 31.58 -80.30
C LEU A 544 4.51 31.60 -80.57
N ARG A 545 5.26 30.81 -79.80
CA ARG A 545 6.70 30.64 -80.01
C ARG A 545 7.00 29.16 -80.17
N GLY A 546 7.51 28.80 -81.33
CA GLY A 546 7.96 27.45 -81.65
C GLY A 546 6.94 26.64 -82.44
N ASP A 547 7.37 25.48 -82.87
CA ASP A 547 6.60 24.55 -83.68
C ASP A 547 5.65 23.70 -82.81
N GLY A 548 4.59 23.18 -83.43
CA GLY A 548 3.61 22.30 -82.82
C GLY A 548 2.15 22.67 -83.12
N ILE A 549 1.24 21.94 -82.47
CA ILE A 549 -0.21 22.08 -82.62
C ILE A 549 -0.80 22.83 -81.42
N TYR A 550 -1.57 23.89 -81.70
CA TYR A 550 -2.16 24.79 -80.74
C TYR A 550 -3.69 24.75 -80.79
N ARG A 551 -4.35 24.57 -79.65
CA ARG A 551 -5.82 24.63 -79.57
C ARG A 551 -6.34 26.06 -79.75
N VAL A 552 -7.23 26.24 -80.72
CA VAL A 552 -7.91 27.51 -80.93
C VAL A 552 -8.94 27.72 -79.81
N GLY A 553 -9.08 28.95 -79.35
CA GLY A 553 -9.92 29.34 -78.21
C GLY A 553 -9.28 29.17 -76.83
N THR A 554 -8.31 28.26 -76.66
CA THR A 554 -7.66 27.99 -75.35
C THR A 554 -6.17 28.28 -75.32
N GLN A 555 -5.44 28.05 -76.42
CA GLN A 555 -4.01 28.34 -76.54
C GLN A 555 -3.73 29.49 -77.51
N ILE A 556 -4.50 29.60 -78.59
CA ILE A 556 -4.49 30.73 -79.53
C ILE A 556 -5.91 31.27 -79.73
N LYS A 557 -6.06 32.60 -79.84
CA LYS A 557 -7.36 33.20 -80.18
C LYS A 557 -7.57 33.23 -81.69
N PRO A 558 -8.81 33.09 -82.20
CA PRO A 558 -9.12 33.47 -83.57
C PRO A 558 -8.65 34.89 -83.88
N GLY A 559 -8.13 35.11 -85.09
CA GLY A 559 -7.54 36.39 -85.50
C GLY A 559 -6.53 36.23 -86.62
N LEU A 560 -6.08 37.36 -87.16
CA LEU A 560 -5.01 37.40 -88.16
C LEU A 560 -3.65 37.39 -87.46
N TYR A 561 -2.80 36.44 -87.82
CA TYR A 561 -1.46 36.29 -87.29
C TYR A 561 -0.42 36.41 -88.40
N LYS A 562 0.73 36.96 -88.04
CA LYS A 562 1.92 37.05 -88.89
C LYS A 562 3.02 36.18 -88.30
N SER A 563 3.66 35.39 -89.15
CA SER A 563 4.86 34.64 -88.81
C SER A 563 6.11 35.52 -88.91
N THR A 564 7.14 35.21 -88.12
CA THR A 564 8.47 35.77 -88.33
C THR A 564 9.15 35.20 -89.57
N GLY A 565 8.62 34.10 -90.11
CA GLY A 565 9.07 33.43 -91.32
C GLY A 565 10.29 32.52 -91.12
N GLY A 566 10.56 31.72 -92.14
CA GLY A 566 11.65 30.73 -92.17
C GLY A 566 11.98 30.31 -93.61
N SER A 567 13.04 29.51 -93.79
CA SER A 567 13.36 28.89 -95.09
C SER A 567 12.39 27.76 -95.47
N PHE A 568 11.58 27.31 -94.51
CA PHE A 568 10.48 26.37 -94.64
C PHE A 568 9.46 26.74 -93.58
N CYS A 569 8.21 27.03 -93.95
CA CYS A 569 7.14 27.31 -93.01
C CYS A 569 5.90 26.53 -93.45
N TYR A 570 5.61 25.45 -92.74
CA TYR A 570 4.35 24.73 -92.84
C TYR A 570 3.39 25.22 -91.77
N TRP A 571 2.15 25.51 -92.16
CA TRP A 571 1.09 25.81 -91.21
C TRP A 571 -0.20 25.11 -91.63
N ALA A 572 -1.04 24.78 -90.65
CA ALA A 572 -2.38 24.23 -90.92
C ALA A 572 -3.42 24.77 -89.93
N ARG A 573 -4.61 25.11 -90.43
CA ARG A 573 -5.82 25.32 -89.63
C ARG A 573 -6.56 23.99 -89.56
N LEU A 574 -6.98 23.58 -88.37
CA LEU A 574 -7.48 22.23 -88.14
C LEU A 574 -8.92 22.23 -87.61
N SER A 575 -9.76 21.30 -88.06
CA SER A 575 -11.09 20.97 -87.51
C SER A 575 -11.02 19.90 -86.41
N GLY A 576 -9.91 19.16 -86.30
CA GLY A 576 -9.72 18.07 -85.34
C GLY A 576 -8.25 17.79 -85.00
N PHE A 577 -8.00 16.72 -84.24
CA PHE A 577 -6.67 16.31 -83.78
C PHE A 577 -6.43 14.80 -83.96
N SER A 578 -7.17 14.15 -84.85
CA SER A 578 -6.98 12.72 -85.16
C SER A 578 -5.69 12.47 -85.95
N GLY A 579 -5.15 13.51 -86.60
CA GLY A 579 -3.94 13.42 -87.43
C GLY A 579 -4.21 12.96 -88.87
N ASN A 580 -5.49 12.81 -89.23
CA ASN A 580 -5.92 12.49 -90.58
C ASN A 580 -5.99 13.77 -91.44
N LEU A 581 -5.90 13.60 -92.76
CA LEU A 581 -6.00 14.72 -93.71
C LEU A 581 -7.37 15.42 -93.63
N ASP A 582 -8.43 14.72 -93.21
CA ASP A 582 -9.78 15.28 -93.01
C ASP A 582 -9.85 16.34 -91.90
N ASP A 583 -8.86 16.37 -90.99
CA ASP A 583 -8.79 17.39 -89.95
C ASP A 583 -8.25 18.72 -90.48
N ILE A 584 -7.72 18.79 -91.70
CA ILE A 584 -7.09 20.00 -92.24
C ILE A 584 -8.14 20.88 -92.92
N ASN A 585 -8.46 22.03 -92.31
CA ASN A 585 -9.32 23.05 -92.90
C ASN A 585 -8.62 23.81 -94.03
N ALA A 586 -7.33 24.11 -93.84
CA ALA A 586 -6.45 24.74 -94.82
C ALA A 586 -5.00 24.56 -94.36
N ASN A 587 -4.07 24.38 -95.29
CA ASN A 587 -2.64 24.34 -95.00
C ASN A 587 -1.84 24.92 -96.17
N ASP A 588 -0.60 25.27 -95.89
CA ASP A 588 0.32 25.74 -96.93
C ASP A 588 1.78 25.53 -96.51
N ILE A 589 2.68 25.51 -97.50
CA ILE A 589 4.13 25.51 -97.33
C ILE A 589 4.70 26.74 -98.03
N VAL A 590 5.13 27.71 -97.22
CA VAL A 590 5.62 29.01 -97.71
C VAL A 590 7.07 29.24 -97.32
N THR A 591 7.76 30.06 -98.11
CA THR A 591 9.10 30.57 -97.79
C THR A 591 9.00 32.02 -97.35
N GLY A 592 9.70 32.40 -96.28
CA GLY A 592 9.67 33.77 -95.75
C GLY A 592 8.48 34.02 -94.82
N ILE A 593 8.02 35.28 -94.74
CA ILE A 593 6.93 35.66 -93.85
C ILE A 593 5.57 35.25 -94.42
N THR A 594 4.62 34.88 -93.57
CA THR A 594 3.26 34.60 -94.00
C THR A 594 2.23 35.16 -93.02
N TYR A 595 1.01 35.30 -93.51
CA TYR A 595 -0.16 35.78 -92.80
C TYR A 595 -1.21 34.68 -92.81
N VAL A 596 -1.73 34.31 -91.63
CA VAL A 596 -2.79 33.31 -91.50
C VAL A 596 -3.93 33.86 -90.67
N GLN A 597 -5.13 33.81 -91.24
CA GLN A 597 -6.38 34.12 -90.57
C GLN A 597 -6.90 32.86 -89.89
N ILE A 598 -6.71 32.76 -88.57
CA ILE A 598 -7.30 31.70 -87.76
C ILE A 598 -8.77 32.08 -87.50
N LEU A 599 -9.69 31.21 -87.86
CA LEU A 599 -11.13 31.44 -87.80
C LEU A 599 -11.74 30.98 -86.46
N PRO A 600 -12.87 31.57 -86.03
CA PRO A 600 -13.55 31.14 -84.80
C PRO A 600 -14.01 29.68 -84.77
N GLY A 601 -14.20 29.04 -85.93
CA GLY A 601 -14.58 27.63 -86.06
C GLY A 601 -13.41 26.65 -86.12
N ASP A 602 -12.17 27.13 -86.21
CA ASP A 602 -11.01 26.24 -86.15
C ASP A 602 -10.88 25.64 -84.75
N VAL A 603 -10.50 24.37 -84.68
CA VAL A 603 -10.26 23.63 -83.43
C VAL A 603 -8.77 23.65 -83.08
N GLY A 604 -7.89 23.62 -84.08
CA GLY A 604 -6.44 23.65 -83.94
C GLY A 604 -5.73 24.55 -84.94
N PHE A 605 -4.48 24.92 -84.63
CA PHE A 605 -3.55 25.59 -85.53
C PHE A 605 -2.17 24.93 -85.38
N GLU A 606 -1.63 24.39 -86.46
CA GLU A 606 -0.31 23.79 -86.54
C GLU A 606 0.70 24.76 -87.16
N SER A 607 1.93 24.73 -86.65
CA SER A 607 3.05 25.51 -87.16
C SER A 607 4.31 24.66 -87.12
N ASP A 608 5.06 24.61 -88.20
CA ASP A 608 6.36 23.95 -88.30
C ASP A 608 7.32 24.77 -89.18
N GLY A 609 8.46 25.17 -88.62
CA GLY A 609 9.46 26.02 -89.28
C GLY A 609 9.09 27.50 -89.47
N CYS A 610 7.90 27.93 -89.04
CA CYS A 610 7.39 29.28 -89.27
C CYS A 610 7.94 30.37 -88.32
N GLY A 611 8.68 29.97 -87.29
CA GLY A 611 9.13 30.88 -86.23
C GLY A 611 7.98 31.31 -85.31
N ALA A 612 8.00 32.55 -84.81
CA ALA A 612 6.98 33.04 -83.90
C ALA A 612 5.76 33.61 -84.66
N TRP A 613 4.56 33.36 -84.14
CA TRP A 613 3.33 33.99 -84.63
C TRP A 613 2.87 35.09 -83.68
N THR A 614 2.58 36.25 -84.24
CA THR A 614 2.06 37.42 -83.50
C THR A 614 0.80 37.96 -84.15
N THR A 615 -0.14 38.45 -83.35
CA THR A 615 -1.32 39.15 -83.88
C THR A 615 -0.91 40.33 -84.75
N VAL A 616 -1.62 40.52 -85.84
CA VAL A 616 -1.26 41.51 -86.85
C VAL A 616 -1.76 42.91 -86.49
N PRO A 617 -0.89 43.94 -86.47
CA PRO A 617 -1.30 45.32 -86.26
C PRO A 617 -2.07 45.87 -87.47
N SER A 618 -2.94 46.87 -87.26
CA SER A 618 -3.74 47.50 -88.32
C SER A 618 -2.93 48.37 -89.29
N THR A 619 -1.68 48.70 -88.97
CA THR A 619 -0.76 49.48 -89.79
C THR A 619 0.41 48.63 -90.30
N GLY A 620 1.15 49.13 -91.29
CA GLY A 620 2.31 48.45 -91.88
C GLY A 620 3.23 49.42 -92.62
N ALA A 621 4.31 48.90 -93.19
CA ALA A 621 5.41 49.69 -93.74
C ALA A 621 5.06 50.45 -95.02
N ARG A 622 3.97 50.09 -95.71
CA ARG A 622 3.56 50.66 -97.01
C ARG A 622 4.73 50.76 -97.99
N ALA A 623 5.49 49.68 -98.12
CA ALA A 623 6.69 49.64 -98.95
C ALA A 623 6.34 49.86 -100.43
N THR A 624 7.34 50.26 -101.20
CA THR A 624 7.32 50.31 -102.67
C THR A 624 8.28 49.29 -103.29
N GLN A 625 8.87 48.43 -102.46
CA GLN A 625 9.82 47.41 -102.87
C GLN A 625 9.60 46.13 -102.05
N ILE A 626 9.61 44.98 -102.72
CA ILE A 626 9.60 43.66 -102.10
C ILE A 626 10.97 43.05 -102.31
N SER A 627 11.71 42.79 -101.23
CA SER A 627 13.08 42.27 -101.28
C SER A 627 13.23 40.87 -100.68
N LYS A 628 12.14 40.31 -100.14
CA LYS A 628 12.10 38.98 -99.54
C LYS A 628 10.84 38.25 -99.98
N ASP A 629 10.94 36.94 -100.11
CA ASP A 629 9.80 36.08 -100.36
C ASP A 629 8.83 36.11 -99.18
N GLY A 630 7.56 35.84 -99.48
CA GLY A 630 6.48 35.74 -98.52
C GLY A 630 5.22 36.47 -98.96
N ILE A 631 4.26 36.53 -98.04
CA ILE A 631 2.97 37.18 -98.24
C ILE A 631 3.00 38.59 -97.65
N TYR A 632 2.52 39.57 -98.41
CA TYR A 632 2.44 40.97 -98.02
C TYR A 632 0.99 41.47 -98.09
N ARG A 633 0.53 42.21 -97.07
CA ARG A 633 -0.80 42.84 -97.11
C ARG A 633 -0.78 44.04 -98.04
N VAL A 634 -1.62 44.03 -99.07
CA VAL A 634 -1.68 45.13 -100.05
C VAL A 634 -2.35 46.35 -99.41
N GLY A 635 -1.78 47.53 -99.67
CA GLY A 635 -2.16 48.81 -99.06
C GLY A 635 -1.62 49.02 -97.64
N ILE A 636 -1.17 47.97 -96.95
CA ILE A 636 -0.68 48.04 -95.56
C ILE A 636 0.83 47.76 -95.49
N ASP A 637 1.29 46.60 -95.96
CA ASP A 637 2.71 46.25 -95.98
C ASP A 637 3.37 46.67 -97.30
N ILE A 638 2.66 46.55 -98.42
CA ILE A 638 3.11 46.88 -99.77
C ILE A 638 2.06 47.76 -100.46
N LEU A 639 2.47 48.83 -101.15
CA LEU A 639 1.53 49.69 -101.88
C LEU A 639 1.09 49.03 -103.21
N PRO A 640 -0.18 49.18 -103.63
CA PRO A 640 -0.61 48.72 -104.95
C PRO A 640 0.07 49.53 -106.08
N GLY A 641 0.17 48.93 -107.26
CA GLY A 641 0.82 49.53 -108.43
C GLY A 641 1.56 48.49 -109.28
N THR A 642 2.26 48.96 -110.30
CA THR A 642 3.03 48.09 -111.21
C THR A 642 4.46 47.93 -110.70
N TYR A 643 4.87 46.68 -110.54
CA TYR A 643 6.17 46.26 -110.03
C TYR A 643 6.98 45.57 -111.11
N TYR A 644 8.29 45.81 -111.07
CA TYR A 644 9.27 45.30 -112.01
C TYR A 644 10.27 44.41 -111.26
N GLY A 645 10.39 43.15 -111.71
CA GLY A 645 11.36 42.19 -111.20
C GLY A 645 12.66 42.23 -111.99
N THR A 646 13.79 42.30 -111.26
CA THR A 646 15.15 42.40 -111.84
C THR A 646 15.95 41.09 -111.75
N SER A 647 15.35 40.02 -111.22
CA SER A 647 16.04 38.75 -110.94
C SER A 647 16.36 37.94 -112.20
N ARG A 648 17.51 37.23 -112.19
CA ARG A 648 17.96 36.28 -113.23
C ARG A 648 17.76 34.81 -112.83
N GLY A 649 16.99 34.53 -111.76
CA GLY A 649 16.67 33.16 -111.31
C GLY A 649 15.77 32.37 -112.29
N SER A 650 15.69 31.05 -112.10
CA SER A 650 14.98 30.11 -113.00
C SER A 650 13.47 29.99 -112.78
N SER A 651 12.92 30.48 -111.66
CA SER A 651 11.47 30.41 -111.37
C SER A 651 11.01 31.54 -110.47
N CYS A 652 9.87 32.14 -110.79
CA CYS A 652 9.18 33.14 -110.00
C CYS A 652 7.70 32.79 -109.91
N TYR A 653 7.18 32.79 -108.69
CA TYR A 653 5.78 32.63 -108.39
C TYR A 653 5.23 33.89 -107.73
N TRP A 654 4.07 34.35 -108.18
CA TRP A 654 3.31 35.34 -107.44
C TRP A 654 1.81 35.06 -107.54
N THR A 655 1.08 35.50 -106.51
CA THR A 655 -0.39 35.44 -106.51
C THR A 655 -1.00 36.65 -105.80
N THR A 656 -2.17 37.09 -106.26
CA THR A 656 -3.01 38.10 -105.60
C THR A 656 -4.11 37.39 -104.79
N LEU A 657 -4.28 37.82 -103.55
CA LEU A 657 -5.14 37.14 -102.58
C LEU A 657 -6.31 38.02 -102.12
N SER A 658 -7.50 37.43 -102.01
CA SER A 658 -8.71 38.02 -101.44
C SER A 658 -8.74 37.97 -99.91
N GLY A 659 -7.92 37.12 -99.30
CA GLY A 659 -7.86 36.87 -97.86
C GLY A 659 -6.55 36.21 -97.43
N PHE A 660 -6.56 35.65 -96.22
CA PHE A 660 -5.41 34.98 -95.59
C PHE A 660 -5.84 33.69 -94.89
N SER A 661 -7.00 33.13 -95.22
CA SER A 661 -7.44 31.84 -94.64
C SER A 661 -6.71 30.65 -95.28
N GLY A 662 -6.06 30.90 -96.43
CA GLY A 662 -5.37 29.93 -97.29
C GLY A 662 -6.32 28.97 -97.99
N SER A 663 -7.59 29.37 -98.14
CA SER A 663 -8.49 28.71 -99.08
C SER A 663 -8.04 28.98 -100.51
N PHE A 664 -8.10 27.97 -101.38
CA PHE A 664 -7.83 28.14 -102.81
C PHE A 664 -8.78 29.16 -103.47
N ASP A 665 -10.00 29.33 -102.93
CA ASP A 665 -10.96 30.32 -103.41
C ASP A 665 -10.51 31.78 -103.17
N GLU A 666 -9.44 31.99 -102.39
CA GLU A 666 -8.88 33.32 -102.14
C GLU A 666 -7.85 33.75 -103.20
N ILE A 667 -7.44 32.87 -104.11
CA ILE A 667 -6.51 33.19 -105.19
C ILE A 667 -7.28 33.82 -106.35
N TYR A 668 -6.97 35.08 -106.68
CA TYR A 668 -7.57 35.76 -107.82
C TYR A 668 -6.77 35.56 -109.10
N ASP A 669 -5.49 35.94 -109.07
CA ASP A 669 -4.57 35.79 -110.18
C ASP A 669 -3.27 35.18 -109.68
N ASN A 670 -2.71 34.25 -110.42
CA ASN A 670 -1.41 33.68 -110.13
C ASN A 670 -0.54 33.57 -111.39
N TYR A 671 0.76 33.46 -111.18
CA TYR A 671 1.73 33.24 -112.24
C TYR A 671 2.87 32.36 -111.72
N TYR A 672 3.30 31.42 -112.56
CA TYR A 672 4.53 30.65 -112.36
C TYR A 672 5.34 30.67 -113.66
N GLY A 673 6.57 31.19 -113.61
CA GLY A 673 7.40 31.30 -114.80
C GLY A 673 8.74 31.98 -114.56
N SER A 674 9.26 32.72 -115.55
CA SER A 674 10.59 33.33 -115.49
C SER A 674 10.66 34.46 -114.45
N ALA A 675 11.82 34.66 -113.82
CA ALA A 675 11.99 35.66 -112.75
C ALA A 675 11.99 37.13 -113.21
N ARG A 676 12.04 37.39 -114.52
CA ARG A 676 11.84 38.73 -115.07
C ARG A 676 10.35 38.96 -115.32
N ILE A 677 9.71 39.66 -114.40
CA ILE A 677 8.27 39.90 -114.43
C ILE A 677 7.91 41.39 -114.39
N ILE A 678 6.76 41.70 -114.98
CA ILE A 678 6.02 42.94 -114.73
C ILE A 678 4.67 42.50 -114.17
N VAL A 679 4.36 42.93 -112.95
CA VAL A 679 3.11 42.56 -112.25
C VAL A 679 2.44 43.79 -111.70
N THR A 680 1.14 43.93 -111.95
CA THR A 680 0.34 44.98 -111.33
C THR A 680 -0.35 44.41 -110.11
N ILE A 681 0.00 44.91 -108.93
CA ILE A 681 -0.68 44.57 -107.67
C ILE A 681 -1.91 45.47 -107.57
N PRO A 682 -3.14 44.93 -107.68
CA PRO A 682 -4.35 45.73 -107.66
C PRO A 682 -4.64 46.28 -106.26
N SER A 683 -5.22 47.47 -106.18
CA SER A 683 -5.55 48.11 -104.89
C SER A 683 -6.64 47.40 -104.08
N TRP A 684 -7.43 46.54 -104.72
CA TRP A 684 -8.48 45.76 -104.07
C TRP A 684 -7.97 44.43 -103.50
N ALA A 685 -6.78 43.95 -103.89
CA ALA A 685 -6.21 42.74 -103.31
C ALA A 685 -6.00 42.95 -101.81
N ARG A 686 -6.19 41.90 -101.02
CA ARG A 686 -5.88 41.90 -99.59
C ARG A 686 -4.45 41.47 -99.35
N GLY A 687 -3.99 40.46 -100.08
CA GLY A 687 -2.62 39.95 -100.02
C GLY A 687 -1.95 39.90 -101.40
N PHE A 688 -0.63 39.95 -101.39
CA PHE A 688 0.23 39.65 -102.52
C PHE A 688 1.34 38.73 -102.05
N GLU A 689 1.35 37.51 -102.55
CA GLU A 689 2.41 36.55 -102.28
C GLU A 689 3.42 36.56 -103.41
N VAL A 690 4.69 36.46 -103.03
CA VAL A 690 5.80 36.37 -103.97
C VAL A 690 6.84 35.39 -103.47
N SER A 691 7.34 34.54 -104.36
CA SER A 691 8.38 33.56 -104.08
C SER A 691 9.33 33.40 -105.27
N GLY A 692 10.65 33.44 -105.03
CA GLY A 692 11.68 33.25 -106.06
C GLY A 692 11.83 34.38 -107.08
N CYS A 693 11.04 35.46 -106.99
CA CYS A 693 11.05 36.57 -107.95
C CYS A 693 12.19 37.57 -107.73
N GLY A 694 12.97 37.42 -106.67
CA GLY A 694 13.99 38.37 -106.24
C GLY A 694 13.38 39.72 -105.86
N THR A 695 14.08 40.82 -106.13
CA THR A 695 13.59 42.15 -105.76
C THR A 695 12.58 42.69 -106.78
N LEU A 696 11.35 42.94 -106.32
CA LEU A 696 10.32 43.67 -107.07
C LEU A 696 10.29 45.13 -106.64
N THR A 697 10.42 46.06 -107.59
CA THR A 697 10.38 47.50 -107.32
C THR A 697 9.21 48.15 -108.05
N ARG A 698 8.42 48.97 -107.35
CA ARG A 698 7.32 49.74 -107.92
C ARG A 698 7.89 50.82 -108.85
N GLY A 699 7.45 50.85 -110.10
CA GLY A 699 7.80 51.93 -111.03
C GLY A 699 6.70 52.95 -111.23
#